data_AF-A0A3Q1JIQ2-F1
#
_entry.id   AF-A0A3Q1JIQ2-F1
#
_cell.length_a   1.000
_cell.length_b   1.000
_cell.length_c   1.000
_cell.angle_alpha   90.00
_cell.angle_beta   90.00
_cell.angle_gamma   90.00
#
_symmetry.space_group_name_H-M   'P 1'
#
loop_
_entity.id
_entity.type
_entity.pdbx_description
1 polymer ?
#
loop_
_entity_poly.entity_id
_entity_poly.type
_entity_poly.pdbx_seq_one_letter_code
_entity_poly.pdbx_strand_id
1 'polypeptide(L)'
;MRQWAPAHRPSEAGAPRCSSACSSLLSTPHRGRSSGASRGSGRSSRGAALRLSGSPVLRLSGPPVLRLSGPPALRLSGPPLLLYRLTDRVFRCCQVPENSYSMSQCHEQRSEEQGEVTEMVCQESDLKDGQMKEVTVWDQKVLLVRTQGQYSAIGSQCSHYNAPLIKGALVGDRVRCPFHGACFNVHTGDIEEYPGLDCLPTYKVKTEDGKVYVSINKKSLKVTKRVKEMCSMVPGIKHTVLLIGGGPAALVCAETLRQNCYEGRIIMVTKDTLPPFDKPKLSKAMNLDSSSVLLRSADFYKQHGIEVWTQKEVLSINPGDKVVQLSDATSLHYDQLLISTGCRARPLSCAGSDLKGVNLLQSYEDAKEIHSSCLGQKAVVIGASFIGMEVASYLSDKASSVSMVGTTRYPYERTLGPEIGKMTMQMLEEQNVKFYMNERVTEIRGENGRVKEVVLHSGRVLEADVVIAGIGVIPNSDFLAGSGVEVDSRKAVIVDKFMRTNVPDVFSAGDVTSFPLTIRGDQRVNIGHWQLSQAHGRVAALNMLKKSTKIESVPFFWTVLLGKSIRYTGHGEGYTEIIFKGKVDERKFLAFYIKDDKVLAAASLMFDPAVARLAELMATGQVLTKAQAQADDLSWLQM
;
A
#
# COMPACT_ATOMS: atom_id res chain seq x y z
N MET A 1 31.10 -5.48 -34.40
CA MET A 1 31.99 -4.99 -35.48
C MET A 1 31.18 -4.21 -36.51
N ARG A 2 31.76 -3.16 -37.08
CA ARG A 2 31.17 -2.01 -37.83
C ARG A 2 30.88 -0.81 -36.89
N GLN A 3 31.92 -0.08 -36.47
CA GLN A 3 32.67 1.01 -37.15
C GLN A 3 31.99 2.38 -37.04
N TRP A 4 32.63 3.21 -36.20
CA TRP A 4 32.51 4.65 -36.04
C TRP A 4 33.32 5.40 -37.11
N ALA A 5 32.90 6.62 -37.45
CA ALA A 5 33.76 7.74 -37.83
C ALA A 5 33.02 9.10 -37.61
N PRO A 6 33.73 10.22 -37.39
CA PRO A 6 33.35 11.23 -36.39
C PRO A 6 33.25 12.71 -36.87
N ALA A 7 32.97 13.59 -35.89
CA ALA A 7 33.36 15.01 -35.75
C ALA A 7 32.55 16.12 -36.45
N HIS A 8 31.99 17.05 -35.65
CA HIS A 8 32.46 18.46 -35.54
C HIS A 8 31.57 19.32 -34.60
N ARG A 9 32.23 20.03 -33.67
CA ARG A 9 31.89 21.34 -33.04
C ARG A 9 33.10 22.27 -33.37
N PRO A 10 33.15 23.61 -33.10
CA PRO A 10 32.36 24.44 -32.15
C PRO A 10 32.02 25.90 -32.60
N SER A 11 31.26 26.65 -31.78
CA SER A 11 31.37 28.12 -31.47
C SER A 11 30.10 28.58 -30.70
N GLU A 12 30.14 28.91 -29.41
CA GLU A 12 30.49 30.19 -28.74
C GLU A 12 29.47 31.36 -28.86
N ALA A 13 28.97 31.74 -27.67
CA ALA A 13 28.68 33.07 -27.10
C ALA A 13 27.79 34.12 -27.83
N GLY A 14 26.80 34.65 -27.09
CA GLY A 14 26.16 35.93 -27.42
C GLY A 14 24.85 36.26 -26.69
N ALA A 15 24.93 36.77 -25.46
CA ALA A 15 23.96 37.69 -24.83
C ALA A 15 24.78 38.90 -24.32
N PRO A 16 24.25 40.12 -24.06
CA PRO A 16 22.88 40.46 -23.64
C PRO A 16 22.30 41.76 -24.26
N ARG A 17 21.05 42.14 -23.91
CA ARG A 17 20.62 43.55 -23.81
C ARG A 17 19.32 43.69 -23.01
N CYS A 18 19.40 44.49 -21.95
CA CYS A 18 18.28 45.12 -21.22
C CYS A 18 17.82 46.40 -21.95
N SER A 19 16.54 46.74 -21.82
CA SER A 19 16.09 48.15 -21.72
C SER A 19 14.70 48.27 -21.07
N SER A 20 14.72 48.95 -19.92
CA SER A 20 13.71 49.70 -19.17
C SER A 20 12.56 50.42 -19.90
N ALA A 21 11.41 50.56 -19.21
CA ALA A 21 10.69 51.80 -18.80
C ALA A 21 9.18 51.51 -18.58
N CYS A 22 8.60 51.67 -17.37
CA CYS A 22 7.88 52.86 -16.83
C CYS A 22 6.74 53.36 -17.77
N SER A 23 5.48 53.62 -17.36
CA SER A 23 4.98 54.25 -16.12
C SER A 23 3.44 54.34 -16.07
N SER A 24 2.88 54.44 -14.84
CA SER A 24 1.73 55.30 -14.39
C SER A 24 0.29 55.02 -14.90
N LEU A 25 -0.84 55.29 -14.22
CA LEU A 25 -1.26 55.73 -12.87
C LEU A 25 -2.82 55.83 -12.89
N LEU A 26 -3.47 55.80 -11.71
CA LEU A 26 -4.80 56.41 -11.37
C LEU A 26 -6.06 55.73 -11.98
N SER A 27 -7.24 55.62 -11.35
CA SER A 27 -7.82 56.17 -10.10
C SER A 27 -9.23 55.57 -9.90
N THR A 28 -9.62 55.27 -8.66
CA THR A 28 -11.01 55.24 -8.14
C THR A 28 -11.45 56.69 -7.79
N PRO A 29 -12.72 57.11 -7.50
CA PRO A 29 -13.64 56.49 -6.50
C PRO A 29 -15.18 56.73 -6.58
N HIS A 30 -15.88 56.17 -5.57
CA HIS A 30 -17.14 56.65 -4.90
C HIS A 30 -18.50 56.46 -5.59
N ARG A 31 -19.68 56.29 -4.95
CA ARG A 31 -20.17 56.18 -3.53
C ARG A 31 -21.69 55.82 -3.54
N GLY A 32 -22.23 55.37 -2.40
CA GLY A 32 -23.65 55.54 -1.97
C GLY A 32 -24.37 54.22 -1.65
N ARG A 33 -24.52 53.73 -0.40
CA ARG A 33 -25.42 54.14 0.74
C ARG A 33 -26.88 54.32 0.31
N SER A 34 -27.90 53.71 0.94
CA SER A 34 -28.39 53.84 2.34
C SER A 34 -29.57 52.83 2.54
N SER A 35 -29.87 52.12 3.64
CA SER A 35 -30.16 52.42 5.07
C SER A 35 -31.61 52.01 5.46
N GLY A 36 -31.80 51.45 6.67
CA GLY A 36 -33.08 51.31 7.41
C GLY A 36 -33.19 49.96 8.13
N ALA A 37 -32.86 49.80 9.43
CA ALA A 37 -33.60 50.16 10.67
C ALA A 37 -34.98 49.46 10.78
N SER A 38 -35.46 48.84 11.87
CA SER A 38 -35.03 48.63 13.27
C SER A 38 -36.05 47.75 14.02
N ARG A 39 -35.68 47.24 15.22
CA ARG A 39 -36.53 46.71 16.34
C ARG A 39 -37.26 45.37 16.10
N GLY A 40 -37.38 44.40 17.00
CA GLY A 40 -37.03 44.23 18.42
C GLY A 40 -37.89 43.09 19.00
N SER A 41 -37.45 42.50 20.12
CA SER A 41 -38.18 41.61 21.08
C SER A 41 -38.07 40.08 20.96
N GLY A 42 -37.91 39.44 22.13
CA GLY A 42 -38.48 38.13 22.44
C GLY A 42 -37.53 36.93 22.54
N ARG A 43 -37.00 36.66 23.74
CA ARG A 43 -36.48 35.34 24.12
C ARG A 43 -37.61 34.29 24.08
N SER A 44 -37.39 33.14 23.44
CA SER A 44 -37.82 31.85 23.98
C SER A 44 -36.96 30.70 23.43
N SER A 45 -36.42 29.90 24.33
CA SER A 45 -35.74 28.64 24.09
C SER A 45 -36.73 27.58 23.60
N ARG A 46 -36.53 27.01 22.41
CA ARG A 46 -37.10 25.71 22.03
C ARG A 46 -36.11 24.92 21.19
N GLY A 47 -35.95 23.65 21.55
CA GLY A 47 -35.00 22.71 20.98
C GLY A 47 -35.23 22.41 19.49
N ALA A 48 -34.23 21.74 18.90
CA ALA A 48 -34.24 21.32 17.52
C ALA A 48 -35.52 20.53 17.19
N ALA A 49 -36.30 21.02 16.22
CA ALA A 49 -37.44 20.32 15.65
C ALA A 49 -37.01 19.67 14.33
N LEU A 50 -37.27 18.36 14.18
CA LEU A 50 -37.17 17.68 12.89
C LEU A 50 -38.28 18.17 11.95
N ARG A 51 -37.93 18.51 10.70
CA ARG A 51 -38.90 18.63 9.60
C ARG A 51 -38.43 17.78 8.42
N LEU A 52 -39.35 16.97 7.90
CA LEU A 52 -39.20 16.26 6.63
C LEU A 52 -39.68 17.19 5.50
N SER A 53 -38.97 17.19 4.37
CA SER A 53 -39.41 17.84 3.14
C SER A 53 -39.14 16.92 1.95
N GLY A 54 -40.16 16.72 1.10
CA GLY A 54 -40.11 15.93 -0.14
C GLY A 54 -41.37 15.07 -0.31
N SER A 55 -42.15 15.31 -1.37
CA SER A 55 -43.28 14.45 -1.76
C SER A 55 -42.77 13.26 -2.60
N PRO A 56 -43.03 12.00 -2.22
CA PRO A 56 -42.65 10.87 -3.06
C PRO A 56 -43.60 10.74 -4.26
N VAL A 57 -43.03 10.54 -5.45
CA VAL A 57 -43.78 10.22 -6.67
C VAL A 57 -43.92 8.70 -6.78
N LEU A 58 -45.16 8.22 -6.82
CA LEU A 58 -45.52 6.81 -7.09
C LEU A 58 -45.46 6.53 -8.59
N ARG A 59 -44.79 5.44 -8.98
CA ARG A 59 -45.02 4.78 -10.27
C ARG A 59 -45.26 3.29 -10.04
N LEU A 60 -46.31 2.77 -10.68
CA LEU A 60 -46.64 1.35 -10.71
C LEU A 60 -46.13 0.73 -12.01
N SER A 61 -45.37 -0.35 -11.90
CA SER A 61 -45.09 -1.29 -13.00
C SER A 61 -44.94 -2.70 -12.44
N GLY A 62 -45.90 -3.59 -12.73
CA GLY A 62 -45.80 -5.03 -12.45
C GLY A 62 -46.07 -5.46 -11.00
N PRO A 63 -46.18 -6.79 -10.73
CA PRO A 63 -46.84 -7.37 -9.55
C PRO A 63 -46.13 -7.03 -8.21
N PRO A 64 -46.86 -7.06 -7.07
CA PRO A 64 -46.65 -6.11 -5.99
C PRO A 64 -45.45 -6.51 -5.11
N VAL A 65 -44.34 -5.77 -5.24
CA VAL A 65 -43.29 -5.76 -4.23
C VAL A 65 -42.88 -4.31 -3.98
N LEU A 66 -43.17 -3.82 -2.77
CA LEU A 66 -42.67 -2.54 -2.25
C LEU A 66 -41.14 -2.63 -2.10
N ARG A 67 -40.38 -1.80 -2.84
CA ARG A 67 -38.96 -1.59 -2.60
C ARG A 67 -38.69 -0.10 -2.35
N LEU A 68 -38.02 0.18 -1.23
CA LEU A 68 -37.37 1.46 -0.99
C LEU A 68 -36.05 1.49 -1.76
N SER A 69 -35.82 2.54 -2.54
CA SER A 69 -34.53 2.79 -3.19
C SER A 69 -33.72 3.83 -2.37
N GLY A 70 -32.61 3.38 -1.77
CA GLY A 70 -31.55 4.23 -1.22
C GLY A 70 -31.45 4.27 0.33
N PRO A 71 -30.24 4.33 0.92
CA PRO A 71 -30.06 4.55 2.36
C PRO A 71 -30.33 6.03 2.73
N PRO A 72 -30.95 6.34 3.88
CA PRO A 72 -31.14 7.71 4.33
C PRO A 72 -29.79 8.34 4.72
N ALA A 73 -29.47 9.49 4.13
CA ALA A 73 -28.28 10.27 4.48
C ALA A 73 -28.62 11.31 5.56
N LEU A 74 -28.01 11.17 6.74
CA LEU A 74 -27.95 12.22 7.76
C LEU A 74 -26.86 13.23 7.38
N ARG A 75 -27.22 14.50 7.15
CA ARG A 75 -26.25 15.60 7.03
C ARG A 75 -26.37 16.53 8.22
N LEU A 76 -25.27 16.71 8.96
CA LEU A 76 -25.07 17.79 9.91
C LEU A 76 -24.67 19.06 9.14
N SER A 77 -25.38 20.17 9.37
CA SER A 77 -24.98 21.49 8.87
C SER A 77 -24.40 22.32 10.02
N GLY A 78 -23.11 22.65 9.97
CA GLY A 78 -22.47 23.70 10.79
C GLY A 78 -21.08 23.33 11.33
N PRO A 79 -20.09 24.24 11.29
CA PRO A 79 -18.75 23.99 11.81
C PRO A 79 -18.72 24.07 13.35
N PRO A 80 -17.95 23.22 14.07
CA PRO A 80 -17.75 23.37 15.50
C PRO A 80 -16.75 24.50 15.79
N LEU A 81 -17.23 25.57 16.43
CA LEU A 81 -16.39 26.60 17.06
C LEU A 81 -15.89 26.08 18.42
N LEU A 82 -14.62 25.67 18.47
CA LEU A 82 -13.89 25.42 19.72
C LEU A 82 -13.19 26.71 20.14
N LEU A 83 -13.77 27.43 21.11
CA LEU A 83 -13.15 28.57 21.78
C LEU A 83 -12.34 28.08 22.98
N TYR A 84 -11.01 28.06 22.84
CA TYR A 84 -10.09 28.01 23.98
C TYR A 84 -10.00 29.41 24.61
N ARG A 85 -10.30 29.52 25.91
CA ARG A 85 -9.90 30.66 26.74
C ARG A 85 -8.92 30.17 27.80
N LEU A 86 -7.68 30.64 27.68
CA LEU A 86 -6.67 30.64 28.74
C LEU A 86 -6.99 31.76 29.72
N THR A 87 -7.03 31.46 31.02
CA THR A 87 -6.66 32.41 32.07
C THR A 87 -6.11 31.65 33.28
N ASP A 88 -4.88 31.99 33.64
CA ASP A 88 -4.24 31.74 34.94
C ASP A 88 -5.08 32.30 36.10
N ARG A 89 -5.09 31.60 37.25
CA ARG A 89 -4.48 32.07 38.52
C ARG A 89 -5.01 31.36 39.77
N VAL A 90 -4.02 30.94 40.58
CA VAL A 90 -3.90 31.11 42.05
C VAL A 90 -4.55 30.08 42.99
N PHE A 91 -3.65 29.45 43.75
CA PHE A 91 -3.82 28.73 45.00
C PHE A 91 -4.71 29.46 46.02
N ARG A 92 -5.59 28.71 46.69
CA ARG A 92 -5.83 28.86 48.14
C ARG A 92 -6.34 27.58 48.78
N CYS A 93 -5.63 27.19 49.82
CA CYS A 93 -5.92 26.16 50.81
C CYS A 93 -7.20 26.51 51.59
N CYS A 94 -8.03 25.51 51.92
CA CYS A 94 -8.85 25.50 53.13
C CYS A 94 -9.40 24.09 53.43
N GLN A 95 -8.85 23.52 54.50
CA GLN A 95 -9.54 22.87 55.64
C GLN A 95 -10.39 21.61 55.44
N VAL A 96 -9.85 20.54 56.04
CA VAL A 96 -10.49 19.33 56.55
C VAL A 96 -11.40 19.69 57.74
N PRO A 97 -12.44 18.89 58.02
CA PRO A 97 -12.51 18.28 59.35
C PRO A 97 -12.74 16.77 59.32
N GLU A 98 -12.13 16.15 60.31
CA GLU A 98 -12.17 14.75 60.70
C GLU A 98 -13.59 14.32 61.10
N ASN A 99 -13.94 13.06 60.84
CA ASN A 99 -14.53 12.24 61.88
C ASN A 99 -14.34 10.74 61.58
N SER A 100 -13.89 10.07 62.65
CA SER A 100 -13.63 8.66 62.84
C SER A 100 -14.92 7.84 62.86
N TYR A 101 -14.88 6.59 62.34
CA TYR A 101 -15.48 5.40 62.95
C TYR A 101 -14.92 4.14 62.26
N SER A 102 -14.56 3.15 63.07
CA SER A 102 -14.01 1.84 62.70
C SER A 102 -14.99 0.73 63.12
N MET A 103 -14.81 -0.45 62.52
CA MET A 103 -15.55 -1.72 62.65
C MET A 103 -16.86 -1.78 61.84
N SER A 104 -17.20 -2.82 61.08
CA SER A 104 -16.56 -4.10 60.76
C SER A 104 -17.49 -4.81 59.76
N GLN A 105 -16.93 -5.58 58.81
CA GLN A 105 -17.58 -6.66 58.05
C GLN A 105 -18.85 -6.32 57.24
N CYS A 106 -18.65 -6.02 55.96
CA CYS A 106 -19.45 -6.60 54.89
C CYS A 106 -18.49 -7.24 53.90
N HIS A 107 -18.23 -8.54 54.09
CA HIS A 107 -17.73 -9.41 53.04
C HIS A 107 -18.88 -9.58 52.04
N GLU A 108 -18.83 -8.82 50.95
CA GLU A 108 -19.22 -9.22 49.60
C GLU A 108 -19.16 -8.00 48.69
N GLN A 109 -18.52 -8.20 47.53
CA GLN A 109 -18.54 -7.29 46.38
C GLN A 109 -17.89 -5.92 46.58
N ARG A 110 -16.56 -5.88 46.40
CA ARG A 110 -15.88 -4.79 45.68
C ARG A 110 -14.43 -5.17 45.38
N SER A 111 -14.26 -5.92 44.30
CA SER A 111 -13.00 -5.96 43.54
C SER A 111 -13.26 -5.51 42.10
N GLU A 112 -13.94 -4.38 41.92
CA GLU A 112 -13.94 -3.64 40.66
C GLU A 112 -12.66 -2.81 40.50
N GLU A 113 -11.51 -3.45 40.70
CA GLU A 113 -10.19 -2.95 40.32
C GLU A 113 -9.39 -4.09 39.68
N GLN A 114 -9.93 -4.68 38.61
CA GLN A 114 -9.13 -5.47 37.68
C GLN A 114 -9.46 -5.03 36.25
N GLY A 115 -8.54 -4.29 35.65
CA GLY A 115 -8.62 -3.79 34.27
C GLY A 115 -8.50 -4.88 33.21
N GLU A 116 -8.78 -6.13 33.53
CA GLU A 116 -8.63 -7.33 32.70
C GLU A 116 -9.95 -8.12 32.73
N VAL A 117 -10.43 -8.56 31.57
CA VAL A 117 -11.59 -9.44 31.43
C VAL A 117 -11.06 -10.81 31.06
N THR A 118 -11.46 -11.85 31.80
CA THR A 118 -11.08 -13.24 31.53
C THR A 118 -12.34 -14.06 31.31
N GLU A 119 -12.42 -14.75 30.17
CA GLU A 119 -13.56 -15.58 29.82
C GLU A 119 -13.10 -16.98 29.38
N MET A 120 -13.91 -18.00 29.70
CA MET A 120 -13.73 -19.33 29.13
C MET A 120 -14.15 -19.28 27.66
N VAL A 121 -13.27 -19.69 26.75
CA VAL A 121 -13.51 -19.57 25.30
C VAL A 121 -13.78 -20.91 24.62
N CYS A 122 -13.25 -22.02 25.14
CA CYS A 122 -13.54 -23.37 24.66
C CYS A 122 -13.08 -24.46 25.64
N GLN A 123 -13.46 -25.72 25.39
CA GLN A 123 -12.82 -26.88 25.98
C GLN A 123 -11.51 -27.18 25.23
N GLU A 124 -10.55 -27.82 25.90
CA GLU A 124 -9.29 -28.23 25.26
C GLU A 124 -9.48 -29.27 24.15
N SER A 125 -10.57 -30.04 24.20
CA SER A 125 -10.97 -30.98 23.15
C SER A 125 -11.47 -30.30 21.87
N ASP A 126 -11.84 -29.02 21.95
CA ASP A 126 -12.46 -28.30 20.83
C ASP A 126 -11.44 -27.81 19.80
N LEU A 127 -10.16 -27.80 20.14
CA LEU A 127 -9.08 -27.32 19.28
C LEU A 127 -7.91 -28.31 19.29
N LYS A 128 -7.69 -28.98 18.16
CA LYS A 128 -6.56 -29.90 17.99
C LYS A 128 -5.29 -29.13 17.67
N ASP A 129 -4.15 -29.77 17.83
CA ASP A 129 -2.87 -29.18 17.44
C ASP A 129 -2.83 -28.87 15.93
N GLY A 130 -2.22 -27.74 15.57
CA GLY A 130 -2.20 -27.23 14.20
C GLY A 130 -3.51 -26.57 13.76
N GLN A 131 -4.43 -26.29 14.70
CA GLN A 131 -5.70 -25.63 14.40
C GLN A 131 -5.79 -24.23 15.02
N MET A 132 -6.70 -23.45 14.45
CA MET A 132 -7.07 -22.12 14.92
C MET A 132 -8.59 -21.99 15.02
N LYS A 133 -9.06 -21.19 15.98
CA LYS A 133 -10.48 -20.91 16.25
C LYS A 133 -10.66 -19.44 16.52
N GLU A 134 -11.63 -18.82 15.86
CA GLU A 134 -12.07 -17.46 16.24
C GLU A 134 -13.00 -17.58 17.44
N VAL A 135 -12.68 -16.86 18.51
CA VAL A 135 -13.46 -16.77 19.74
C VAL A 135 -13.78 -15.32 20.05
N THR A 136 -14.84 -15.10 20.81
CA THR A 136 -15.19 -13.76 21.30
C THR A 136 -14.90 -13.72 22.79
N VAL A 137 -14.18 -12.69 23.23
CA VAL A 137 -14.03 -12.35 24.64
C VAL A 137 -14.59 -10.96 24.82
N TRP A 138 -15.62 -10.83 25.65
CA TRP A 138 -16.46 -9.64 25.72
C TRP A 138 -17.07 -9.29 24.34
N ASP A 139 -16.52 -8.28 23.64
CA ASP A 139 -16.94 -7.83 22.30
C ASP A 139 -15.79 -7.89 21.28
N GLN A 140 -14.65 -8.49 21.65
CA GLN A 140 -13.47 -8.56 20.78
C GLN A 140 -13.29 -9.96 20.21
N LYS A 141 -13.06 -9.99 18.89
CA LYS A 141 -12.70 -11.23 18.19
C LYS A 141 -11.21 -11.51 18.38
N VAL A 142 -10.92 -12.71 18.84
CA VAL A 142 -9.59 -13.23 19.10
C VAL A 142 -9.37 -14.50 18.29
N LEU A 143 -8.19 -14.65 17.73
CA LEU A 143 -7.77 -15.90 17.11
C LEU A 143 -7.02 -16.72 18.16
N LEU A 144 -7.68 -17.77 18.64
CA LEU A 144 -7.07 -18.80 19.48
C LEU A 144 -6.37 -19.81 18.56
N VAL A 145 -5.12 -20.14 18.86
CA VAL A 145 -4.31 -21.06 18.08
C VAL A 145 -3.74 -22.13 19.02
N ARG A 146 -3.67 -23.37 18.56
CA ARG A 146 -2.98 -24.44 19.26
C ARG A 146 -1.87 -25.01 18.39
N THR A 147 -0.62 -24.88 18.83
CA THR A 147 0.55 -25.44 18.15
C THR A 147 1.48 -26.08 19.17
N GLN A 148 2.02 -27.26 18.85
CA GLN A 148 2.94 -28.00 19.71
C GLN A 148 2.40 -28.21 21.14
N GLY A 149 1.08 -28.41 21.26
CA GLY A 149 0.38 -28.60 22.53
C GLY A 149 0.13 -27.32 23.32
N GLN A 150 0.62 -26.16 22.88
CA GLN A 150 0.46 -24.88 23.57
C GLN A 150 -0.64 -24.03 22.94
N TYR A 151 -1.39 -23.31 23.77
CA TYR A 151 -2.38 -22.35 23.31
C TYR A 151 -1.81 -20.94 23.30
N SER A 152 -2.08 -20.22 22.21
CA SER A 152 -1.81 -18.79 22.09
C SER A 152 -3.05 -18.04 21.60
N ALA A 153 -3.13 -16.76 21.92
CA ALA A 153 -4.23 -15.90 21.51
C ALA A 153 -3.71 -14.58 20.94
N ILE A 154 -4.09 -14.29 19.70
CA ILE A 154 -3.68 -13.07 18.97
C ILE A 154 -4.89 -12.37 18.36
N GLY A 155 -4.71 -11.12 17.92
CA GLY A 155 -5.75 -10.39 17.19
C GLY A 155 -6.26 -11.17 15.98
N SER A 156 -7.58 -11.20 15.77
CA SER A 156 -8.17 -12.05 14.72
C SER A 156 -8.10 -11.49 13.29
N GLN A 157 -7.68 -10.23 13.16
CA GLN A 157 -7.62 -9.52 11.88
C GLN A 157 -6.17 -9.17 11.52
N CYS A 158 -5.81 -9.39 10.26
CA CYS A 158 -4.53 -8.99 9.70
C CYS A 158 -4.31 -7.48 9.84
N SER A 159 -3.18 -7.07 10.41
CA SER A 159 -2.83 -5.66 10.63
C SER A 159 -2.60 -4.85 9.33
N HIS A 160 -2.54 -5.48 8.16
CA HIS A 160 -2.46 -4.77 6.87
C HIS A 160 -3.81 -4.13 6.53
N TYR A 161 -4.76 -4.90 6.00
CA TYR A 161 -6.11 -4.46 5.61
C TYR A 161 -7.23 -5.30 6.24
N ASN A 162 -7.05 -5.69 7.52
CA ASN A 162 -8.08 -6.29 8.37
C ASN A 162 -8.71 -7.62 7.86
N ALA A 163 -8.00 -8.36 7.02
CA ALA A 163 -8.45 -9.66 6.55
C ALA A 163 -8.60 -10.63 7.74
N PRO A 164 -9.68 -11.45 7.82
CA PRO A 164 -9.88 -12.39 8.91
C PRO A 164 -8.83 -13.51 8.84
N LEU A 165 -8.00 -13.63 9.87
CA LEU A 165 -6.89 -14.60 9.90
C LEU A 165 -7.37 -16.04 10.10
N ILE A 166 -8.56 -16.25 10.65
CA ILE A 166 -9.22 -17.56 10.70
C ILE A 166 -9.46 -18.17 9.30
N LYS A 167 -9.47 -17.33 8.25
CA LYS A 167 -9.55 -17.79 6.85
C LYS A 167 -8.17 -17.99 6.22
N GLY A 168 -7.09 -17.80 6.97
CA GLY A 168 -5.70 -17.85 6.53
C GLY A 168 -5.11 -19.26 6.51
N ALA A 169 -3.79 -19.29 6.37
CA ALA A 169 -2.99 -20.51 6.40
C ALA A 169 -2.14 -20.55 7.67
N LEU A 170 -2.35 -21.54 8.53
CA LEU A 170 -1.54 -21.81 9.72
C LEU A 170 -0.53 -22.92 9.41
N VAL A 171 0.76 -22.62 9.40
CA VAL A 171 1.84 -23.59 9.17
C VAL A 171 2.89 -23.40 10.27
N GLY A 172 3.09 -24.43 11.10
CA GLY A 172 3.88 -24.30 12.31
C GLY A 172 3.35 -23.17 13.19
N ASP A 173 4.22 -22.28 13.66
CA ASP A 173 3.86 -21.14 14.50
C ASP A 173 3.51 -19.87 13.69
N ARG A 174 3.18 -20.02 12.41
CA ARG A 174 2.97 -18.91 11.48
C ARG A 174 1.57 -18.91 10.91
N VAL A 175 0.87 -17.78 11.02
CA VAL A 175 -0.42 -17.56 10.34
C VAL A 175 -0.25 -16.56 9.20
N ARG A 176 -0.49 -17.01 7.97
CA ARG A 176 -0.49 -16.18 6.77
C ARG A 176 -1.89 -15.73 6.39
N CYS A 177 -2.04 -14.42 6.21
CA CYS A 177 -3.22 -13.74 5.73
C CYS A 177 -3.64 -14.27 4.35
N PRO A 178 -4.91 -14.65 4.17
CA PRO A 178 -5.37 -15.25 2.92
C PRO A 178 -5.43 -14.26 1.76
N PHE A 179 -5.56 -12.96 2.05
CA PHE A 179 -5.87 -11.97 1.02
C PHE A 179 -4.64 -11.26 0.47
N HIS A 180 -3.70 -10.89 1.35
CA HIS A 180 -2.56 -10.05 0.97
C HIS A 180 -1.21 -10.71 1.27
N GLY A 181 -1.20 -11.83 2.00
CA GLY A 181 0.02 -12.61 2.25
C GLY A 181 0.82 -12.20 3.48
N ALA A 182 0.39 -11.19 4.24
CA ALA A 182 1.03 -10.80 5.51
C ALA A 182 1.09 -12.01 6.45
N CYS A 183 2.18 -12.24 7.15
CA CYS A 183 2.31 -13.41 8.01
C CYS A 183 2.87 -13.05 9.38
N PHE A 184 2.29 -13.68 10.40
CA PHE A 184 2.49 -13.35 11.80
C PHE A 184 2.85 -14.59 12.60
N ASN A 185 3.71 -14.41 13.58
CA ASN A 185 3.97 -15.40 14.61
C ASN A 185 2.76 -15.53 15.54
N VAL A 186 2.24 -16.74 15.74
CA VAL A 186 1.02 -16.95 16.54
C VAL A 186 1.23 -16.82 18.04
N HIS A 187 2.48 -16.85 18.52
CA HIS A 187 2.79 -16.73 19.95
C HIS A 187 3.06 -15.29 20.35
N THR A 188 3.84 -14.57 19.53
CA THR A 188 4.25 -13.19 19.82
C THR A 188 3.37 -12.14 19.13
N GLY A 189 2.56 -12.55 18.16
CA GLY A 189 1.82 -11.65 17.28
C GLY A 189 2.71 -10.85 16.32
N ASP A 190 4.04 -11.05 16.34
CA ASP A 190 4.95 -10.26 15.52
C ASP A 190 4.73 -10.52 14.03
N ILE A 191 4.79 -9.45 13.23
CA ILE A 191 4.85 -9.59 11.77
C ILE A 191 6.20 -10.20 11.39
N GLU A 192 6.14 -11.36 10.75
CA GLU A 192 7.33 -12.08 10.26
C GLU A 192 7.50 -11.91 8.75
N GLU A 193 6.39 -11.73 8.04
CA GLU A 193 6.40 -11.47 6.61
C GLU A 193 5.38 -10.44 6.19
N TYR A 194 5.76 -9.68 5.17
CA TYR A 194 5.01 -8.55 4.61
C TYR A 194 3.88 -9.06 3.69
N PRO A 195 2.90 -8.22 3.26
CA PRO A 195 2.76 -6.79 3.45
C PRO A 195 2.17 -6.39 4.80
N GLY A 196 2.56 -5.23 5.32
CA GLY A 196 2.12 -4.72 6.62
C GLY A 196 3.26 -4.07 7.40
N LEU A 197 2.96 -3.32 8.45
CA LEU A 197 3.99 -2.66 9.27
C LEU A 197 3.88 -3.02 10.75
N ASP A 198 2.68 -3.37 11.19
CA ASP A 198 2.37 -3.56 12.60
C ASP A 198 2.19 -5.03 12.93
N CYS A 199 2.55 -5.40 14.14
CA CYS A 199 2.26 -6.68 14.76
C CYS A 199 0.78 -6.77 15.15
N LEU A 200 0.35 -7.96 15.52
CA LEU A 200 -0.94 -8.23 16.15
C LEU A 200 -0.84 -8.02 17.67
N PRO A 201 -1.94 -7.61 18.33
CA PRO A 201 -2.04 -7.71 19.78
C PRO A 201 -2.01 -9.19 20.20
N THR A 202 -1.46 -9.46 21.38
CA THR A 202 -1.43 -10.77 22.02
C THR A 202 -2.26 -10.74 23.30
N TYR A 203 -2.88 -11.86 23.65
CA TYR A 203 -3.71 -12.01 24.83
C TYR A 203 -3.21 -13.18 25.67
N LYS A 204 -3.36 -13.09 27.00
CA LYS A 204 -2.92 -14.18 27.87
C LYS A 204 -3.89 -15.35 27.72
N VAL A 205 -3.35 -16.57 27.73
CA VAL A 205 -4.13 -17.80 27.73
C VAL A 205 -3.82 -18.60 28.99
N LYS A 206 -4.85 -19.13 29.64
CA LYS A 206 -4.73 -20.08 30.76
C LYS A 206 -5.54 -21.33 30.44
N THR A 207 -4.97 -22.49 30.70
CA THR A 207 -5.67 -23.78 30.64
C THR A 207 -5.84 -24.35 32.05
N GLU A 208 -7.05 -24.74 32.43
CA GLU A 208 -7.37 -25.27 33.76
C GLU A 208 -8.57 -26.21 33.66
N ASP A 209 -8.48 -27.40 34.26
CA ASP A 209 -9.54 -28.43 34.27
C ASP A 209 -10.11 -28.75 32.87
N GLY A 210 -9.25 -28.81 31.86
CA GLY A 210 -9.64 -29.08 30.47
C GLY A 210 -10.33 -27.90 29.76
N LYS A 211 -10.36 -26.71 30.36
CA LYS A 211 -10.95 -25.49 29.80
C LYS A 211 -9.87 -24.49 29.42
N VAL A 212 -10.10 -23.75 28.34
CA VAL A 212 -9.23 -22.68 27.85
C VAL A 212 -9.85 -21.32 28.17
N TYR A 213 -9.07 -20.44 28.79
CA TYR A 213 -9.45 -19.09 29.17
C TYR A 213 -8.55 -18.07 28.47
N VAL A 214 -9.13 -16.96 28.04
CA VAL A 214 -8.40 -15.84 27.44
C VAL A 214 -8.64 -14.58 28.26
N SER A 215 -7.56 -13.87 28.58
CA SER A 215 -7.59 -12.61 29.34
C SER A 215 -7.22 -11.42 28.46
N ILE A 216 -8.07 -10.38 28.45
CA ILE A 216 -7.87 -9.14 27.69
C ILE A 216 -7.89 -7.94 28.62
N ASN A 217 -6.89 -7.07 28.52
CA ASN A 217 -6.90 -5.79 29.22
C ASN A 217 -7.94 -4.84 28.59
N LYS A 218 -8.85 -4.30 29.40
CA LYS A 218 -9.91 -3.37 28.97
C LYS A 218 -9.37 -2.15 28.20
N LYS A 219 -8.16 -1.68 28.54
CA LYS A 219 -7.49 -0.57 27.84
C LYS A 219 -7.02 -0.94 26.42
N SER A 220 -6.83 -2.23 26.15
CA SER A 220 -6.38 -2.75 24.86
C SER A 220 -7.52 -3.20 23.94
N LEU A 221 -8.78 -3.15 24.38
CA LEU A 221 -9.94 -3.63 23.61
C LEU A 221 -10.11 -2.95 22.24
N LYS A 222 -9.61 -1.73 22.06
CA LYS A 222 -9.69 -1.01 20.77
C LYS A 222 -8.44 -1.15 19.91
N VAL A 223 -7.41 -1.82 20.42
CA VAL A 223 -6.12 -1.94 19.76
C VAL A 223 -6.17 -3.12 18.80
N THR A 224 -6.24 -2.85 17.50
CA THR A 224 -6.26 -3.88 16.45
C THR A 224 -4.87 -4.18 15.89
N LYS A 225 -3.87 -3.36 16.24
CA LYS A 225 -2.49 -3.42 15.73
C LYS A 225 -1.52 -2.96 16.80
N ARG A 226 -0.31 -3.51 16.81
CA ARG A 226 0.76 -3.16 17.75
C ARG A 226 2.01 -2.77 16.97
N VAL A 227 2.50 -1.55 17.18
CA VAL A 227 3.82 -1.16 16.67
C VAL A 227 4.88 -1.95 17.45
N LYS A 228 5.85 -2.54 16.75
CA LYS A 228 6.97 -3.23 17.41
C LYS A 228 7.81 -2.25 18.21
N GLU A 229 8.34 -2.67 19.35
CA GLU A 229 9.17 -1.82 20.19
C GLU A 229 10.38 -1.29 19.41
N MET A 230 10.69 -0.02 19.63
CA MET A 230 11.72 0.71 18.92
C MET A 230 12.43 1.66 19.87
N CYS A 231 13.75 1.65 19.81
CA CYS A 231 14.56 2.70 20.39
C CYS A 231 14.36 4.03 19.63
N SER A 232 14.83 5.13 20.21
CA SER A 232 14.89 6.43 19.55
C SER A 232 16.35 6.85 19.34
N MET A 233 16.55 7.95 18.61
CA MET A 233 17.88 8.53 18.41
C MET A 233 18.46 9.00 19.75
N VAL A 234 19.75 8.73 19.98
CA VAL A 234 20.50 9.26 21.13
C VAL A 234 21.23 10.53 20.71
N PRO A 235 20.99 11.69 21.37
CA PRO A 235 21.71 12.93 21.07
C PRO A 235 23.22 12.75 21.18
N GLY A 236 23.97 13.24 20.18
CA GLY A 236 25.44 13.17 20.13
C GLY A 236 26.01 12.01 19.33
N ILE A 237 25.24 10.95 19.05
CA ILE A 237 25.65 9.89 18.12
C ILE A 237 25.45 10.37 16.68
N LYS A 238 26.54 10.64 15.96
CA LYS A 238 26.52 11.30 14.64
C LYS A 238 26.49 10.34 13.44
N HIS A 239 26.61 9.03 13.64
CA HIS A 239 26.54 8.07 12.54
C HIS A 239 25.21 8.25 11.80
N THR A 240 25.26 8.44 10.49
CA THR A 240 24.12 8.81 9.64
C THR A 240 23.83 7.72 8.64
N VAL A 241 22.64 7.13 8.74
CA VAL A 241 22.08 6.29 7.69
C VAL A 241 21.17 7.16 6.83
N LEU A 242 21.52 7.28 5.55
CA LEU A 242 20.74 8.00 4.56
C LEU A 242 19.91 7.02 3.73
N LEU A 243 18.60 7.25 3.64
CA LEU A 243 17.65 6.45 2.88
C LEU A 243 17.12 7.30 1.72
N ILE A 244 17.51 6.97 0.49
CA ILE A 244 17.03 7.65 -0.71
C ILE A 244 15.74 6.99 -1.19
N GLY A 245 14.64 7.74 -1.16
CA GLY A 245 13.29 7.32 -1.55
C GLY A 245 12.33 7.27 -0.35
N GLY A 246 11.09 7.73 -0.55
CA GLY A 246 10.03 7.73 0.45
C GLY A 246 9.09 6.53 0.38
N GLY A 247 9.58 5.37 -0.07
CA GLY A 247 8.78 4.17 -0.28
C GLY A 247 8.70 3.22 0.93
N PRO A 248 7.99 2.08 0.77
CA PRO A 248 7.90 1.06 1.83
C PRO A 248 9.25 0.47 2.22
N ALA A 249 10.19 0.36 1.28
CA ALA A 249 11.54 -0.15 1.56
C ALA A 249 12.31 0.76 2.53
N ALA A 250 12.28 2.08 2.31
CA ALA A 250 12.93 3.05 3.19
C ALA A 250 12.27 3.07 4.57
N LEU A 251 10.94 3.10 4.63
CA LEU A 251 10.20 3.09 5.88
C LEU A 251 10.54 1.84 6.72
N VAL A 252 10.47 0.65 6.13
CA VAL A 252 10.77 -0.59 6.84
C VAL A 252 12.25 -0.67 7.22
N CYS A 253 13.17 -0.14 6.40
CA CYS A 253 14.57 -0.03 6.78
C CYS A 253 14.73 0.85 8.05
N ALA A 254 14.13 2.04 8.07
CA ALA A 254 14.18 2.95 9.21
C ALA A 254 13.61 2.32 10.49
N GLU A 255 12.43 1.69 10.38
CA GLU A 255 11.80 1.00 11.51
C GLU A 255 12.67 -0.17 11.99
N THR A 256 13.20 -0.99 11.07
CA THR A 256 14.05 -2.14 11.44
C THR A 256 15.33 -1.69 12.14
N LEU A 257 15.94 -0.58 11.72
CA LEU A 257 17.08 0.01 12.42
C LEU A 257 16.70 0.37 13.88
N ARG A 258 15.58 1.05 14.09
CA ARG A 258 15.11 1.43 15.43
C ARG A 258 14.66 0.25 16.29
N GLN A 259 14.05 -0.77 15.68
CA GLN A 259 13.67 -2.04 16.33
C GLN A 259 14.91 -2.82 16.80
N ASN A 260 16.07 -2.57 16.19
CA ASN A 260 17.34 -3.16 16.58
C ASN A 260 18.24 -2.19 17.33
N CYS A 261 17.65 -1.12 17.89
CA CYS A 261 18.31 -0.12 18.70
C CYS A 261 19.54 0.53 18.05
N TYR A 262 19.43 0.81 16.75
CA TYR A 262 20.28 1.80 16.13
C TYR A 262 20.01 3.17 16.76
N GLU A 263 21.03 3.82 17.30
CA GLU A 263 20.93 5.07 18.05
C GLU A 263 21.30 6.31 17.22
N GLY A 264 21.94 6.11 16.06
CA GLY A 264 22.40 7.19 15.20
C GLY A 264 21.29 7.90 14.44
N ARG A 265 21.68 8.86 13.61
CA ARG A 265 20.79 9.66 12.78
C ARG A 265 20.26 8.83 11.60
N ILE A 266 18.95 8.96 11.32
CA ILE A 266 18.31 8.38 10.12
C ILE A 266 17.66 9.53 9.36
N ILE A 267 18.03 9.68 8.08
CA ILE A 267 17.45 10.68 7.19
C ILE A 267 16.85 9.96 6.00
N MET A 268 15.56 10.17 5.74
CA MET A 268 14.88 9.73 4.54
C MET A 268 14.66 10.92 3.62
N VAL A 269 15.12 10.83 2.38
CA VAL A 269 14.98 11.90 1.38
C VAL A 269 14.06 11.42 0.27
N THR A 270 13.02 12.18 -0.06
CA THR A 270 12.09 11.84 -1.14
C THR A 270 11.69 13.08 -1.93
N LYS A 271 11.51 12.90 -3.24
CA LYS A 271 10.94 13.94 -4.12
C LYS A 271 9.44 14.09 -3.98
N ASP A 272 8.78 13.08 -3.41
CA ASP A 272 7.34 13.12 -3.16
C ASP A 272 6.99 14.26 -2.19
N THR A 273 5.80 14.82 -2.32
CA THR A 273 5.23 15.85 -1.42
C THR A 273 4.87 15.27 -0.06
N LEU A 274 4.47 14.00 -0.03
CA LEU A 274 4.03 13.27 1.16
C LEU A 274 5.18 12.43 1.76
N PRO A 275 5.16 12.21 3.09
CA PRO A 275 5.97 11.16 3.70
C PRO A 275 5.49 9.76 3.21
N PRO A 276 6.21 8.66 3.54
CA PRO A 276 5.85 7.32 3.06
C PRO A 276 4.37 6.99 3.12
N PHE A 277 3.85 6.59 1.96
CA PHE A 277 2.43 6.36 1.72
C PHE A 277 2.18 5.08 0.90
N ASP A 278 0.96 4.57 1.01
CA ASP A 278 0.45 3.32 0.46
C ASP A 278 0.14 3.45 -1.05
N LYS A 279 1.16 3.22 -1.89
CA LYS A 279 1.04 3.29 -3.35
C LYS A 279 0.01 2.32 -3.95
N PRO A 280 -0.14 1.06 -3.48
CA PRO A 280 -1.16 0.13 -3.98
C PRO A 280 -2.60 0.65 -3.95
N LYS A 281 -2.92 1.61 -3.06
CA LYS A 281 -4.24 2.26 -3.03
C LYS A 281 -4.49 3.18 -4.22
N LEU A 282 -3.45 3.76 -4.81
CA LEU A 282 -3.57 4.81 -5.83
C LEU A 282 -4.25 4.35 -7.12
N SER A 283 -4.24 3.06 -7.45
CA SER A 283 -4.94 2.52 -8.63
C SER A 283 -6.31 1.91 -8.30
N LYS A 284 -6.61 1.71 -7.01
CA LYS A 284 -7.81 1.01 -6.52
C LYS A 284 -8.84 1.96 -5.90
N ALA A 285 -8.36 3.08 -5.36
CA ALA A 285 -9.17 4.14 -4.80
C ALA A 285 -8.44 5.47 -5.08
N MET A 286 -8.78 6.11 -6.20
CA MET A 286 -8.12 7.36 -6.62
C MET A 286 -8.67 8.62 -5.92
N ASN A 287 -9.89 8.56 -5.38
CA ASN A 287 -10.51 9.63 -4.61
C ASN A 287 -10.25 9.48 -3.10
N LEU A 288 -8.99 9.60 -2.69
CA LEU A 288 -8.58 9.46 -1.30
C LEU A 288 -8.05 10.77 -0.74
N ASP A 289 -8.25 10.98 0.56
CA ASP A 289 -7.55 12.02 1.32
C ASP A 289 -6.11 11.59 1.60
N SER A 290 -5.19 12.55 1.60
CA SER A 290 -3.75 12.27 1.77
C SER A 290 -3.46 11.55 3.08
N SER A 291 -4.17 11.92 4.16
CA SER A 291 -4.05 11.27 5.48
C SER A 291 -4.40 9.78 5.47
N SER A 292 -5.28 9.33 4.55
CA SER A 292 -5.73 7.93 4.47
C SER A 292 -4.76 7.01 3.73
N VAL A 293 -3.77 7.57 3.04
CA VAL A 293 -2.72 6.83 2.34
C VAL A 293 -1.40 6.85 3.10
N LEU A 294 -1.18 7.74 4.07
CA LEU A 294 0.06 7.75 4.85
C LEU A 294 0.24 6.45 5.63
N LEU A 295 1.47 5.94 5.66
CA LEU A 295 1.80 4.70 6.36
C LEU A 295 2.04 4.92 7.86
N ARG A 296 2.51 6.12 8.23
CA ARG A 296 2.75 6.56 9.61
C ARG A 296 2.36 8.02 9.77
N SER A 297 2.00 8.40 10.99
CA SER A 297 1.76 9.81 11.34
C SER A 297 3.06 10.59 11.43
N ALA A 298 2.98 11.93 11.41
CA ALA A 298 4.15 12.78 11.66
C ALA A 298 4.75 12.54 13.06
N ASP A 299 3.90 12.33 14.06
CA ASP A 299 4.33 12.08 15.45
C ASP A 299 5.16 10.81 15.58
N PHE A 300 4.85 9.76 14.81
CA PHE A 300 5.62 8.52 14.78
C PHE A 300 7.09 8.79 14.40
N TYR A 301 7.33 9.54 13.33
CA TYR A 301 8.69 9.85 12.88
C TYR A 301 9.44 10.67 13.93
N LYS A 302 8.78 11.65 14.54
CA LYS A 302 9.35 12.47 15.63
C LYS A 302 9.69 11.63 16.85
N GLN A 303 8.79 10.75 17.28
CA GLN A 303 8.97 9.88 18.45
C GLN A 303 10.21 8.99 18.31
N HIS A 304 10.47 8.48 17.11
CA HIS A 304 11.58 7.56 16.84
C HIS A 304 12.81 8.24 16.22
N GLY A 305 12.84 9.58 16.17
CA GLY A 305 13.98 10.34 15.63
C GLY A 305 14.32 9.95 14.19
N ILE A 306 13.30 9.83 13.34
CA ILE A 306 13.44 9.56 11.90
C ILE A 306 13.15 10.87 11.17
N GLU A 307 14.12 11.42 10.46
CA GLU A 307 13.92 12.61 9.65
C GLU A 307 13.36 12.23 8.28
N VAL A 308 12.30 12.91 7.83
CA VAL A 308 11.72 12.72 6.49
C VAL A 308 11.73 14.04 5.76
N TRP A 309 12.62 14.16 4.77
CA TRP A 309 12.80 15.35 3.95
C TRP A 309 12.06 15.14 2.62
N THR A 310 10.87 15.71 2.51
CA THR A 310 10.03 15.67 1.30
C THR A 310 10.45 16.75 0.30
N GLN A 311 10.00 16.61 -0.96
CA GLN A 311 10.29 17.54 -2.06
C GLN A 311 11.79 17.79 -2.30
N LYS A 312 12.63 16.80 -2.02
CA LYS A 312 14.07 16.82 -2.30
C LYS A 312 14.45 15.63 -3.15
N GLU A 313 15.03 15.88 -4.31
CA GLU A 313 15.52 14.84 -5.21
C GLU A 313 17.04 14.69 -5.06
N VAL A 314 17.54 13.45 -5.00
CA VAL A 314 18.98 13.19 -5.08
C VAL A 314 19.37 13.16 -6.54
N LEU A 315 20.31 14.05 -6.94
CA LEU A 315 20.76 14.21 -8.31
C LEU A 315 22.03 13.41 -8.64
N SER A 316 22.86 13.14 -7.64
CA SER A 316 24.06 12.30 -7.78
C SER A 316 24.54 11.79 -6.43
N ILE A 317 25.36 10.74 -6.47
CA ILE A 317 26.08 10.22 -5.30
C ILE A 317 27.58 10.13 -5.61
N ASN A 318 28.40 10.43 -4.62
CA ASN A 318 29.84 10.18 -4.63
C ASN A 318 30.15 9.23 -3.46
N PRO A 319 30.29 7.92 -3.73
CA PRO A 319 30.60 6.96 -2.66
C PRO A 319 32.00 7.07 -2.08
N GLY A 320 32.97 7.63 -2.82
CA GLY A 320 34.33 7.84 -2.32
C GLY A 320 34.37 8.84 -1.16
N ASP A 321 33.64 9.95 -1.30
CA ASP A 321 33.52 10.98 -0.26
C ASP A 321 32.32 10.75 0.68
N LYS A 322 31.52 9.70 0.42
CA LYS A 322 30.23 9.40 1.07
C LYS A 322 29.29 10.61 1.13
N VAL A 323 29.08 11.23 -0.03
CA VAL A 323 28.24 12.42 -0.20
C VAL A 323 27.13 12.17 -1.22
N VAL A 324 25.97 12.76 -1.00
CA VAL A 324 24.92 12.92 -2.02
C VAL A 324 24.67 14.39 -2.31
N GLN A 325 24.34 14.71 -3.55
CA GLN A 325 23.91 16.05 -3.96
C GLN A 325 22.40 16.09 -4.18
N LEU A 326 21.73 17.05 -3.53
CA LEU A 326 20.30 17.25 -3.63
C LEU A 326 19.93 18.33 -4.66
N SER A 327 18.68 18.33 -5.09
CA SER A 327 18.12 19.27 -6.07
C SER A 327 18.14 20.74 -5.64
N ASP A 328 18.29 21.01 -4.34
CA ASP A 328 18.40 22.36 -3.77
C ASP A 328 19.86 22.77 -3.50
N ALA A 329 20.82 22.09 -4.13
CA ALA A 329 22.26 22.25 -3.95
C ALA A 329 22.78 21.89 -2.54
N THR A 330 21.95 21.27 -1.67
CA THR A 330 22.43 20.70 -0.41
C THR A 330 23.33 19.52 -0.69
N SER A 331 24.54 19.56 -0.11
CA SER A 331 25.46 18.43 -0.05
C SER A 331 25.27 17.71 1.29
N LEU A 332 24.97 16.42 1.27
CA LEU A 332 24.67 15.63 2.47
C LEU A 332 25.63 14.45 2.61
N HIS A 333 26.37 14.41 3.72
CA HIS A 333 27.23 13.29 4.08
C HIS A 333 26.42 12.14 4.69
N TYR A 334 26.90 10.90 4.48
CA TYR A 334 26.35 9.69 5.10
C TYR A 334 27.47 8.76 5.56
N ASP A 335 27.16 7.86 6.48
CA ASP A 335 28.05 6.74 6.83
C ASP A 335 27.63 5.46 6.10
N GLN A 336 26.32 5.24 5.97
CA GLN A 336 25.71 4.18 5.16
C GLN A 336 24.52 4.72 4.34
N LEU A 337 24.30 4.14 3.17
CA LEU A 337 23.31 4.59 2.19
C LEU A 337 22.38 3.45 1.78
N LEU A 338 21.07 3.70 1.74
CA LEU A 338 20.09 2.85 1.04
C LEU A 338 19.57 3.55 -0.21
N ILE A 339 19.75 2.93 -1.38
CA ILE A 339 19.10 3.33 -2.63
C ILE A 339 17.76 2.60 -2.74
N SER A 340 16.66 3.31 -2.50
CA SER A 340 15.29 2.80 -2.52
C SER A 340 14.33 3.69 -3.32
N THR A 341 14.82 4.23 -4.44
CA THR A 341 14.13 5.21 -5.31
C THR A 341 12.99 4.62 -6.14
N GLY A 342 12.77 3.31 -6.07
CA GLY A 342 11.74 2.59 -6.80
C GLY A 342 11.83 2.80 -8.32
N CYS A 343 10.67 2.79 -8.97
CA CYS A 343 10.54 3.01 -10.40
C CYS A 343 9.62 4.21 -10.71
N ARG A 344 9.75 4.76 -11.91
CA ARG A 344 8.82 5.73 -12.50
C ARG A 344 7.97 5.10 -13.61
N ALA A 345 6.74 5.55 -13.77
CA ALA A 345 5.89 5.19 -14.88
C ALA A 345 6.57 5.53 -16.23
N ARG A 346 6.45 4.62 -17.20
CA ARG A 346 7.04 4.80 -18.53
C ARG A 346 6.14 5.74 -19.36
N PRO A 347 6.66 6.89 -19.83
CA PRO A 347 5.87 7.80 -20.67
C PRO A 347 5.61 7.18 -22.05
N LEU A 348 4.55 7.65 -22.70
CA LEU A 348 4.31 7.38 -24.11
C LEU A 348 5.39 8.07 -24.96
N SER A 349 5.66 7.52 -26.14
CA SER A 349 6.66 8.05 -27.09
C SER A 349 6.07 8.40 -28.46
N CYS A 350 4.75 8.34 -28.59
CA CYS A 350 4.04 8.73 -29.81
C CYS A 350 3.85 10.25 -29.90
N ALA A 351 3.59 10.77 -31.10
CA ALA A 351 3.24 12.17 -31.28
C ALA A 351 2.04 12.57 -30.40
N GLY A 352 2.09 13.76 -29.80
CA GLY A 352 1.05 14.29 -28.90
C GLY A 352 1.02 13.68 -27.49
N SER A 353 2.04 12.90 -27.09
CA SER A 353 2.14 12.34 -25.73
C SER A 353 2.31 13.40 -24.63
N ASP A 354 2.65 14.63 -25.00
CA ASP A 354 2.85 15.79 -24.13
C ASP A 354 1.60 16.70 -24.01
N LEU A 355 0.50 16.35 -24.69
CA LEU A 355 -0.75 17.08 -24.62
C LEU A 355 -1.36 17.07 -23.21
N LYS A 356 -2.03 18.16 -22.83
CA LYS A 356 -2.82 18.21 -21.59
C LYS A 356 -3.92 17.15 -21.64
N GLY A 357 -4.08 16.41 -20.54
CA GLY A 357 -5.02 15.28 -20.45
C GLY A 357 -4.36 13.92 -20.69
N VAL A 358 -3.07 13.87 -21.08
CA VAL A 358 -2.26 12.65 -21.03
C VAL A 358 -1.62 12.53 -19.64
N ASN A 359 -1.96 11.47 -18.92
CA ASN A 359 -1.59 11.27 -17.53
C ASN A 359 -0.81 9.96 -17.34
N LEU A 360 0.06 9.97 -16.32
CA LEU A 360 0.71 8.81 -15.75
C LEU A 360 0.23 8.66 -14.32
N LEU A 361 0.16 7.43 -13.79
CA LEU A 361 -0.14 7.19 -12.39
C LEU A 361 1.13 6.83 -11.62
N GLN A 362 1.71 7.80 -10.92
CA GLN A 362 2.96 7.61 -10.15
C GLN A 362 2.83 8.13 -8.70
N SER A 363 2.22 9.30 -8.53
CA SER A 363 2.09 10.03 -7.28
C SER A 363 0.65 10.05 -6.76
N TYR A 364 0.47 10.53 -5.51
CA TYR A 364 -0.85 10.76 -4.94
C TYR A 364 -1.62 11.83 -5.72
N GLU A 365 -0.92 12.88 -6.15
CA GLU A 365 -1.45 13.98 -6.95
C GLU A 365 -1.96 13.47 -8.31
N ASP A 366 -1.21 12.58 -8.97
CA ASP A 366 -1.62 11.96 -10.23
C ASP A 366 -2.94 11.19 -10.07
N ALA A 367 -3.08 10.41 -8.99
CA ALA A 367 -4.30 9.66 -8.72
C ALA A 367 -5.52 10.59 -8.60
N LYS A 368 -5.38 11.70 -7.87
CA LYS A 368 -6.44 12.70 -7.74
C LYS A 368 -6.78 13.37 -9.07
N GLU A 369 -5.77 13.75 -9.84
CA GLU A 369 -5.95 14.40 -11.14
C GLU A 369 -6.63 13.45 -12.14
N ILE A 370 -6.22 12.18 -12.18
CA ILE A 370 -6.89 11.17 -13.01
C ILE A 370 -8.35 11.00 -12.56
N HIS A 371 -8.61 10.92 -11.26
CA HIS A 371 -9.98 10.83 -10.76
C HIS A 371 -10.84 12.02 -11.19
N SER A 372 -10.39 13.25 -10.91
CA SER A 372 -11.16 14.47 -11.17
C SER A 372 -11.39 14.69 -12.67
N SER A 373 -10.35 14.51 -13.49
CA SER A 373 -10.41 14.71 -14.94
C SER A 373 -11.27 13.68 -15.66
N CYS A 374 -11.41 12.47 -15.13
CA CYS A 374 -12.20 11.42 -15.78
C CYS A 374 -13.71 11.48 -15.47
N LEU A 375 -14.18 12.26 -14.49
CA LEU A 375 -15.59 12.29 -14.12
C LEU A 375 -16.49 12.70 -15.29
N GLY A 376 -17.31 11.77 -15.78
CA GLY A 376 -18.18 11.98 -16.94
C GLY A 376 -17.46 12.18 -18.28
N GLN A 377 -16.14 11.96 -18.34
CA GLN A 377 -15.32 12.15 -19.55
C GLN A 377 -15.02 10.83 -20.27
N LYS A 378 -14.58 10.90 -21.53
CA LYS A 378 -14.13 9.72 -22.29
C LYS A 378 -12.67 9.43 -21.97
N ALA A 379 -12.41 8.32 -21.29
CA ALA A 379 -11.08 7.91 -20.88
C ALA A 379 -10.52 6.82 -21.80
N VAL A 380 -9.27 6.97 -22.25
CA VAL A 380 -8.50 5.92 -22.92
C VAL A 380 -7.34 5.49 -22.01
N VAL A 381 -7.32 4.22 -21.62
CA VAL A 381 -6.24 3.60 -20.84
C VAL A 381 -5.35 2.79 -21.77
N ILE A 382 -4.04 3.08 -21.79
CA ILE A 382 -3.06 2.41 -22.64
C ILE A 382 -2.22 1.48 -21.77
N GLY A 383 -2.28 0.17 -22.03
CA GLY A 383 -1.56 -0.87 -21.30
C GLY A 383 -2.50 -1.79 -20.50
N ALA A 384 -2.66 -3.03 -20.96
CA ALA A 384 -3.52 -4.04 -20.36
C ALA A 384 -2.79 -4.94 -19.33
N SER A 385 -2.07 -4.30 -18.40
CA SER A 385 -1.42 -4.96 -17.24
C SER A 385 -2.00 -4.42 -15.93
N PHE A 386 -1.37 -4.68 -14.78
CA PHE A 386 -1.95 -4.46 -13.45
C PHE A 386 -2.47 -3.03 -13.25
N ILE A 387 -1.63 -2.02 -13.43
CA ILE A 387 -2.03 -0.62 -13.21
C ILE A 387 -3.16 -0.20 -14.16
N GLY A 388 -3.03 -0.49 -15.46
CA GLY A 388 -4.04 -0.08 -16.44
C GLY A 388 -5.39 -0.78 -16.25
N MET A 389 -5.37 -2.08 -15.92
CA MET A 389 -6.59 -2.83 -15.62
C MET A 389 -7.27 -2.36 -14.33
N GLU A 390 -6.50 -2.06 -13.28
CA GLU A 390 -7.04 -1.50 -12.03
C GLU A 390 -7.63 -0.10 -12.24
N VAL A 391 -6.92 0.78 -12.97
CA VAL A 391 -7.42 2.12 -13.32
C VAL A 391 -8.71 2.03 -14.14
N ALA A 392 -8.76 1.18 -15.17
CA ALA A 392 -9.96 0.99 -15.96
C ALA A 392 -11.11 0.41 -15.13
N SER A 393 -10.82 -0.54 -14.23
CA SER A 393 -11.80 -1.07 -13.30
C SER A 393 -12.32 -0.02 -12.32
N TYR A 394 -11.49 0.92 -11.87
CA TYR A 394 -11.91 1.98 -10.97
C TYR A 394 -12.76 3.02 -11.71
N LEU A 395 -12.41 3.34 -12.95
CA LEU A 395 -13.08 4.37 -13.75
C LEU A 395 -14.37 3.88 -14.43
N SER A 396 -14.63 2.57 -14.47
CA SER A 396 -15.73 1.98 -15.26
C SER A 396 -17.11 2.52 -14.91
N ASP A 397 -17.32 2.98 -13.67
CA ASP A 397 -18.57 3.58 -13.23
C ASP A 397 -18.46 5.09 -12.92
N LYS A 398 -17.34 5.73 -13.28
CA LYS A 398 -17.05 7.16 -13.01
C LYS A 398 -16.91 7.99 -14.29
N ALA A 399 -16.27 7.42 -15.30
CA ALA A 399 -16.11 8.01 -16.63
C ALA A 399 -17.39 7.84 -17.46
N SER A 400 -17.58 8.65 -18.50
CA SER A 400 -18.70 8.43 -19.45
C SER A 400 -18.43 7.22 -20.35
N SER A 401 -17.17 6.94 -20.64
CA SER A 401 -16.73 5.68 -21.26
C SER A 401 -15.27 5.42 -20.94
N VAL A 402 -14.89 4.13 -20.91
CA VAL A 402 -13.50 3.69 -20.77
C VAL A 402 -13.15 2.80 -21.95
N SER A 403 -12.10 3.17 -22.67
CA SER A 403 -11.50 2.35 -23.73
C SER A 403 -10.11 1.90 -23.29
N MET A 404 -9.83 0.60 -23.41
CA MET A 404 -8.52 0.04 -23.08
C MET A 404 -7.79 -0.40 -24.34
N VAL A 405 -6.54 0.03 -24.48
CA VAL A 405 -5.67 -0.35 -25.59
C VAL A 405 -4.56 -1.26 -25.07
N GLY A 406 -4.43 -2.44 -25.65
CA GLY A 406 -3.43 -3.45 -25.26
C GLY A 406 -2.72 -4.06 -26.46
N THR A 407 -1.42 -4.31 -26.32
CA THR A 407 -0.59 -4.86 -27.42
C THR A 407 -0.65 -6.38 -27.54
N THR A 408 -1.21 -7.08 -26.55
CA THR A 408 -1.39 -8.53 -26.53
C THR A 408 -2.82 -8.90 -26.93
N ARG A 409 -3.13 -10.19 -27.05
CA ARG A 409 -4.48 -10.66 -27.37
C ARG A 409 -5.41 -10.52 -26.17
N TYR A 410 -4.91 -10.82 -24.97
CA TYR A 410 -5.64 -10.64 -23.71
C TYR A 410 -4.83 -9.82 -22.70
N PRO A 411 -5.49 -9.13 -21.74
CA PRO A 411 -4.82 -8.57 -20.57
C PRO A 411 -4.01 -9.65 -19.84
N TYR A 412 -2.94 -9.27 -19.14
CA TYR A 412 -2.13 -10.20 -18.33
C TYR A 412 -1.56 -11.44 -19.04
N GLU A 413 -1.66 -11.56 -20.36
CA GLU A 413 -1.34 -12.79 -21.10
C GLU A 413 0.05 -13.35 -20.76
N ARG A 414 1.04 -12.46 -20.64
CA ARG A 414 2.43 -12.83 -20.28
C ARG A 414 2.62 -13.18 -18.81
N THR A 415 1.79 -12.66 -17.91
CA THR A 415 1.98 -12.75 -16.46
C THR A 415 1.08 -13.79 -15.80
N LEU A 416 -0.20 -13.85 -16.21
CA LEU A 416 -1.22 -14.74 -15.65
C LEU A 416 -1.74 -15.77 -16.66
N GLY A 417 -1.34 -15.67 -17.93
CA GLY A 417 -1.83 -16.57 -18.98
C GLY A 417 -3.11 -16.07 -19.65
N PRO A 418 -3.40 -16.57 -20.87
CA PRO A 418 -4.48 -16.07 -21.72
C PRO A 418 -5.88 -16.35 -21.16
N GLU A 419 -6.10 -17.45 -20.44
CA GLU A 419 -7.40 -17.82 -19.87
C GLU A 419 -7.83 -16.83 -18.78
N ILE A 420 -6.92 -16.53 -17.84
CA ILE A 420 -7.16 -15.53 -16.79
C ILE A 420 -7.31 -14.15 -17.43
N GLY A 421 -6.45 -13.84 -18.41
CA GLY A 421 -6.54 -12.60 -19.19
C GLY A 421 -7.91 -12.38 -19.82
N LYS A 422 -8.39 -13.37 -20.58
CA LYS A 422 -9.71 -13.36 -21.21
C LYS A 422 -10.84 -13.19 -20.19
N MET A 423 -10.78 -13.92 -19.08
CA MET A 423 -11.80 -13.81 -18.02
C MET A 423 -11.83 -12.40 -17.40
N THR A 424 -10.67 -11.81 -17.11
CA THR A 424 -10.61 -10.44 -16.56
C THR A 424 -11.05 -9.37 -17.55
N MET A 425 -10.79 -9.58 -18.85
CA MET A 425 -11.31 -8.74 -19.92
C MET A 425 -12.84 -8.78 -19.95
N GLN A 426 -13.44 -9.98 -19.97
CA GLN A 426 -14.90 -10.16 -19.93
C GLN A 426 -15.54 -9.52 -18.69
N MET A 427 -14.90 -9.61 -17.53
CA MET A 427 -15.37 -8.94 -16.31
C MET A 427 -15.50 -7.42 -16.47
N LEU A 428 -14.54 -6.78 -17.15
CA LEU A 428 -14.58 -5.32 -17.36
C LEU A 428 -15.48 -4.93 -18.55
N GLU A 429 -15.59 -5.78 -19.58
CA GLU A 429 -16.57 -5.60 -20.67
C GLU A 429 -18.01 -5.62 -20.13
N GLU A 430 -18.32 -6.48 -19.14
CA GLU A 430 -19.60 -6.46 -18.40
C GLU A 430 -19.87 -5.15 -17.66
N GLN A 431 -18.84 -4.32 -17.45
CA GLN A 431 -18.93 -2.97 -16.89
C GLN A 431 -18.71 -1.88 -17.96
N ASN A 432 -19.00 -2.20 -19.22
CA ASN A 432 -18.93 -1.30 -20.38
C ASN A 432 -17.53 -0.76 -20.72
N VAL A 433 -16.46 -1.40 -20.23
CA VAL A 433 -15.09 -1.10 -20.70
C VAL A 433 -14.90 -1.71 -22.09
N LYS A 434 -14.50 -0.89 -23.07
CA LYS A 434 -14.26 -1.34 -24.45
C LYS A 434 -12.80 -1.69 -24.64
N PHE A 435 -12.49 -2.87 -25.15
CA PHE A 435 -11.11 -3.30 -25.37
C PHE A 435 -10.70 -3.23 -26.84
N TYR A 436 -9.49 -2.76 -27.05
CA TYR A 436 -8.80 -2.67 -28.34
C TYR A 436 -7.47 -3.41 -28.16
N MET A 437 -7.52 -4.73 -28.38
CA MET A 437 -6.40 -5.66 -28.17
C MET A 437 -5.64 -5.91 -29.47
N ASN A 438 -4.38 -6.34 -29.38
CA ASN A 438 -3.41 -6.36 -30.49
C ASN A 438 -3.28 -4.98 -31.17
N GLU A 439 -3.45 -3.92 -30.37
CA GLU A 439 -3.40 -2.54 -30.82
C GLU A 439 -2.27 -1.81 -30.09
N ARG A 440 -1.75 -0.78 -30.75
CA ARG A 440 -0.80 0.19 -30.19
C ARG A 440 -1.21 1.57 -30.65
N VAL A 441 -0.94 2.57 -29.81
CA VAL A 441 -1.17 3.97 -30.14
C VAL A 441 -0.03 4.46 -31.03
N THR A 442 -0.37 5.17 -32.10
CA THR A 442 0.59 5.77 -33.03
C THR A 442 0.64 7.30 -32.88
N GLU A 443 -0.46 7.92 -32.49
CA GLU A 443 -0.60 9.37 -32.38
C GLU A 443 -1.70 9.71 -31.38
N ILE A 444 -1.51 10.77 -30.61
CA ILE A 444 -2.55 11.42 -29.81
C ILE A 444 -2.80 12.79 -30.43
N ARG A 445 -4.04 13.05 -30.84
CA ARG A 445 -4.43 14.33 -31.44
C ARG A 445 -5.11 15.19 -30.41
N GLY A 446 -4.87 16.49 -30.53
CA GLY A 446 -5.42 17.47 -29.62
C GLY A 446 -5.94 18.71 -30.30
N GLU A 447 -6.81 19.40 -29.59
CA GLU A 447 -7.36 20.70 -29.95
C GLU A 447 -7.02 21.68 -28.83
N ASN A 448 -6.52 22.88 -29.16
CA ASN A 448 -6.10 23.89 -28.18
C ASN A 448 -5.10 23.35 -27.12
N GLY A 449 -4.22 22.43 -27.52
CA GLY A 449 -3.21 21.81 -26.66
C GLY A 449 -3.73 20.78 -25.66
N ARG A 450 -4.99 20.33 -25.80
CA ARG A 450 -5.62 19.28 -24.99
C ARG A 450 -5.96 18.07 -25.85
N VAL A 451 -5.87 16.87 -25.26
CA VAL A 451 -6.23 15.64 -25.97
C VAL A 451 -7.68 15.68 -26.43
N LYS A 452 -7.92 15.15 -27.63
CA LYS A 452 -9.25 14.95 -28.20
C LYS A 452 -9.45 13.55 -28.76
N GLU A 453 -8.39 12.96 -29.30
CA GLU A 453 -8.46 11.66 -29.95
C GLU A 453 -7.16 10.85 -29.76
N VAL A 454 -7.30 9.52 -29.77
CA VAL A 454 -6.19 8.56 -29.80
C VAL A 454 -6.28 7.76 -31.09
N VAL A 455 -5.20 7.80 -31.88
CA VAL A 455 -5.09 7.07 -33.15
C VAL A 455 -4.34 5.77 -32.92
N LEU A 456 -4.97 4.67 -33.32
CA LEU A 456 -4.39 3.34 -33.23
C LEU A 456 -3.67 2.97 -34.53
N HIS A 457 -2.76 2.00 -34.46
CA HIS A 457 -2.00 1.56 -35.63
C HIS A 457 -2.87 0.98 -36.76
N SER A 458 -4.07 0.47 -36.45
CA SER A 458 -5.04 0.03 -37.45
C SER A 458 -5.70 1.19 -38.23
N GLY A 459 -5.43 2.44 -37.85
CA GLY A 459 -6.11 3.64 -38.37
C GLY A 459 -7.40 3.98 -37.64
N ARG A 460 -7.84 3.14 -36.69
CA ARG A 460 -8.99 3.44 -35.83
C ARG A 460 -8.70 4.67 -34.96
N VAL A 461 -9.67 5.56 -34.85
CA VAL A 461 -9.61 6.75 -34.00
C VAL A 461 -10.59 6.59 -32.84
N LEU A 462 -10.10 6.83 -31.63
CA LEU A 462 -10.90 6.81 -30.41
C LEU A 462 -11.03 8.24 -29.88
N GLU A 463 -12.24 8.73 -29.65
CA GLU A 463 -12.43 9.98 -28.93
C GLU A 463 -11.98 9.83 -27.48
N ALA A 464 -11.21 10.81 -26.99
CA ALA A 464 -10.63 10.79 -25.65
C ALA A 464 -10.47 12.23 -25.12
N ASP A 465 -11.02 12.48 -23.94
CA ASP A 465 -10.78 13.72 -23.20
C ASP A 465 -9.66 13.53 -22.16
N VAL A 466 -9.39 12.27 -21.78
CA VAL A 466 -8.30 11.87 -20.87
C VAL A 466 -7.64 10.61 -21.38
N VAL A 467 -6.31 10.57 -21.36
CA VAL A 467 -5.49 9.40 -21.67
C VAL A 467 -4.67 9.03 -20.43
N ILE A 468 -4.63 7.75 -20.07
CA ILE A 468 -3.83 7.23 -18.96
C ILE A 468 -2.87 6.17 -19.48
N ALA A 469 -1.57 6.38 -19.29
CA ALA A 469 -0.54 5.42 -19.71
C ALA A 469 -0.10 4.52 -18.54
N GLY A 470 -0.32 3.22 -18.71
CA GLY A 470 0.06 2.13 -17.81
C GLY A 470 0.93 1.08 -18.50
N ILE A 471 1.92 1.52 -19.29
CA ILE A 471 2.73 0.67 -20.18
C ILE A 471 4.03 0.14 -19.54
N GLY A 472 4.06 0.04 -18.22
CA GLY A 472 5.20 -0.41 -17.43
C GLY A 472 6.00 0.73 -16.81
N VAL A 473 7.15 0.37 -16.24
CA VAL A 473 7.96 1.27 -15.40
C VAL A 473 9.44 1.26 -15.81
N ILE A 474 10.20 2.21 -15.26
CA ILE A 474 11.65 2.36 -15.43
C ILE A 474 12.29 2.54 -14.05
N PRO A 475 13.33 1.79 -13.66
CA PRO A 475 14.07 2.02 -12.42
C PRO A 475 14.62 3.45 -12.32
N ASN A 476 14.50 4.06 -11.15
CA ASN A 476 15.02 5.40 -10.88
C ASN A 476 16.48 5.33 -10.44
N SER A 477 17.37 4.97 -11.35
CA SER A 477 18.81 4.77 -11.09
C SER A 477 19.72 5.68 -11.92
N ASP A 478 19.15 6.56 -12.75
CA ASP A 478 19.93 7.42 -13.66
C ASP A 478 20.94 8.32 -12.92
N PHE A 479 20.61 8.74 -11.70
CA PHE A 479 21.48 9.53 -10.82
C PHE A 479 22.74 8.79 -10.34
N LEU A 480 22.83 7.47 -10.55
CA LEU A 480 23.99 6.64 -10.22
C LEU A 480 25.05 6.65 -11.31
N ALA A 481 24.79 7.28 -12.47
CA ALA A 481 25.77 7.40 -13.52
C ALA A 481 27.08 8.02 -13.00
N GLY A 482 28.20 7.32 -13.21
CA GLY A 482 29.52 7.74 -12.74
C GLY A 482 29.82 7.44 -11.26
N SER A 483 28.88 6.93 -10.48
CA SER A 483 29.10 6.60 -9.05
C SER A 483 29.89 5.31 -8.80
N GLY A 484 30.00 4.44 -9.81
CA GLY A 484 30.57 3.09 -9.68
C GLY A 484 29.59 2.03 -9.16
N VAL A 485 28.36 2.39 -8.78
CA VAL A 485 27.31 1.42 -8.43
C VAL A 485 26.85 0.68 -9.69
N GLU A 486 26.90 -0.65 -9.66
CA GLU A 486 26.51 -1.49 -10.78
C GLU A 486 24.99 -1.56 -10.97
N VAL A 487 24.56 -1.46 -12.22
CA VAL A 487 23.17 -1.63 -12.65
C VAL A 487 23.10 -2.64 -13.80
N ASP A 488 22.01 -3.39 -13.89
CA ASP A 488 21.79 -4.34 -14.98
C ASP A 488 21.36 -3.65 -16.29
N SER A 489 21.10 -4.45 -17.33
CA SER A 489 20.67 -3.94 -18.65
C SER A 489 19.34 -3.20 -18.62
N ARG A 490 18.49 -3.45 -17.61
CA ARG A 490 17.24 -2.73 -17.35
C ARG A 490 17.42 -1.53 -16.42
N LYS A 491 18.67 -1.21 -16.07
CA LYS A 491 19.06 -0.16 -15.12
C LYS A 491 18.63 -0.43 -13.68
N ALA A 492 18.31 -1.67 -13.31
CA ALA A 492 18.06 -2.00 -11.90
C ALA A 492 19.40 -2.19 -11.16
N VAL A 493 19.52 -1.66 -9.94
CA VAL A 493 20.72 -1.74 -9.10
C VAL A 493 20.99 -3.18 -8.70
N ILE A 494 22.18 -3.68 -8.99
CA ILE A 494 22.56 -5.06 -8.72
C ILE A 494 22.96 -5.19 -7.25
N VAL A 495 22.38 -6.19 -6.57
CA VAL A 495 22.74 -6.52 -5.18
C VAL A 495 23.04 -8.00 -5.00
N ASP A 496 23.71 -8.32 -3.89
CA ASP A 496 23.82 -9.67 -3.38
C ASP A 496 22.59 -10.10 -2.54
N LYS A 497 22.61 -11.33 -2.01
CA LYS A 497 21.53 -11.86 -1.16
C LYS A 497 21.36 -11.16 0.19
N PHE A 498 22.24 -10.22 0.52
CA PHE A 498 22.22 -9.41 1.73
C PHE A 498 21.83 -7.95 1.44
N MET A 499 21.34 -7.67 0.23
CA MET A 499 20.93 -6.35 -0.27
C MET A 499 22.09 -5.34 -0.41
N ARG A 500 23.34 -5.81 -0.45
CA ARG A 500 24.54 -4.97 -0.62
C ARG A 500 24.83 -4.77 -2.09
N THR A 501 25.23 -3.55 -2.48
CA THR A 501 25.75 -3.29 -3.82
C THR A 501 27.22 -3.70 -3.91
N ASN A 502 27.85 -3.51 -5.07
CA ASN A 502 29.30 -3.67 -5.25
C ASN A 502 30.12 -2.58 -4.52
N VAL A 503 29.48 -1.49 -4.07
CA VAL A 503 30.13 -0.37 -3.38
C VAL A 503 29.95 -0.53 -1.86
N PRO A 504 31.04 -0.44 -1.06
CA PRO A 504 30.95 -0.53 0.40
C PRO A 504 29.98 0.48 1.00
N ASP A 505 29.28 0.07 2.06
CA ASP A 505 28.29 0.89 2.78
C ASP A 505 27.09 1.41 1.95
N VAL A 506 26.96 0.97 0.70
CA VAL A 506 25.83 1.27 -0.18
C VAL A 506 24.99 0.01 -0.41
N PHE A 507 23.72 0.11 -0.03
CA PHE A 507 22.70 -0.91 -0.17
C PHE A 507 21.64 -0.47 -1.17
N SER A 508 20.84 -1.41 -1.68
CA SER A 508 19.66 -1.07 -2.48
C SER A 508 18.47 -1.95 -2.12
N ALA A 509 17.26 -1.39 -2.17
CA ALA A 509 16.03 -2.08 -1.84
C ALA A 509 14.84 -1.60 -2.67
N GLY A 510 13.79 -2.44 -2.72
CA GLY A 510 12.56 -2.18 -3.47
C GLY A 510 12.69 -2.32 -4.99
N ASP A 511 11.77 -1.70 -5.71
CA ASP A 511 11.58 -1.92 -7.15
C ASP A 511 12.79 -1.53 -8.02
N VAL A 512 13.69 -0.69 -7.50
CA VAL A 512 14.91 -0.28 -8.21
C VAL A 512 15.97 -1.40 -8.25
N THR A 513 15.76 -2.50 -7.51
CA THR A 513 16.81 -3.48 -7.20
C THR A 513 16.67 -4.78 -8.00
N SER A 514 17.81 -5.31 -8.46
CA SER A 514 17.98 -6.61 -9.12
C SER A 514 18.70 -7.57 -8.17
N PHE A 515 17.98 -8.55 -7.63
CA PHE A 515 18.41 -9.40 -6.50
C PHE A 515 18.32 -10.90 -6.83
N PRO A 516 19.11 -11.76 -6.16
CA PRO A 516 18.97 -13.21 -6.29
C PRO A 516 17.74 -13.72 -5.53
N LEU A 517 16.85 -14.45 -6.21
CA LEU A 517 15.64 -15.01 -5.62
C LEU A 517 15.83 -16.48 -5.20
N THR A 518 15.85 -16.74 -3.90
CA THR A 518 16.14 -18.05 -3.30
C THR A 518 15.27 -19.19 -3.84
N ILE A 519 13.94 -19.00 -3.92
CA ILE A 519 13.01 -20.03 -4.44
C ILE A 519 13.22 -20.35 -5.93
N ARG A 520 14.03 -19.56 -6.64
CA ARG A 520 14.43 -19.76 -8.04
C ARG A 520 15.90 -20.15 -8.16
N GLY A 521 16.52 -20.68 -7.10
CA GLY A 521 17.92 -21.09 -7.09
C GLY A 521 18.86 -19.91 -7.31
N ASP A 522 18.60 -18.80 -6.61
CA ASP A 522 19.37 -17.54 -6.70
C ASP A 522 19.39 -16.90 -8.10
N GLN A 523 18.45 -17.26 -8.98
CA GLN A 523 18.25 -16.54 -10.24
C GLN A 523 18.05 -15.04 -9.94
N ARG A 524 18.83 -14.20 -10.63
CA ARG A 524 18.71 -12.75 -10.52
C ARG A 524 17.41 -12.25 -11.18
N VAL A 525 16.62 -11.50 -10.43
CA VAL A 525 15.31 -10.98 -10.84
C VAL A 525 15.13 -9.53 -10.39
N ASN A 526 14.20 -8.82 -11.03
CA ASN A 526 13.69 -7.52 -10.58
C ASN A 526 12.17 -7.64 -10.47
N ILE A 527 11.66 -7.59 -9.23
CA ILE A 527 10.27 -7.88 -8.90
C ILE A 527 9.67 -6.62 -8.26
N GLY A 528 8.86 -5.89 -9.04
CA GLY A 528 8.20 -4.64 -8.61
C GLY A 528 6.96 -4.91 -7.76
N HIS A 529 7.15 -5.25 -6.48
CA HIS A 529 6.07 -5.65 -5.59
C HIS A 529 6.21 -5.04 -4.19
N TRP A 530 5.07 -4.66 -3.61
CA TRP A 530 4.99 -3.99 -2.31
C TRP A 530 5.61 -4.82 -1.17
N GLN A 531 5.25 -6.10 -1.09
CA GLN A 531 5.74 -7.04 -0.08
C GLN A 531 7.26 -7.22 -0.16
N LEU A 532 7.80 -7.44 -1.37
CA LEU A 532 9.24 -7.56 -1.60
C LEU A 532 10.00 -6.29 -1.23
N SER A 533 9.44 -5.12 -1.56
CA SER A 533 10.06 -3.85 -1.18
C SER A 533 10.25 -3.72 0.33
N GLN A 534 9.26 -4.12 1.12
CA GLN A 534 9.37 -4.14 2.58
C GLN A 534 10.41 -5.16 3.06
N ALA A 535 10.39 -6.38 2.52
CA ALA A 535 11.36 -7.42 2.84
C ALA A 535 12.81 -6.97 2.55
N HIS A 536 13.04 -6.36 1.39
CA HIS A 536 14.32 -5.76 1.02
C HIS A 536 14.79 -4.72 2.04
N GLY A 537 13.90 -3.81 2.45
CA GLY A 537 14.20 -2.79 3.46
C GLY A 537 14.63 -3.39 4.81
N ARG A 538 13.91 -4.42 5.28
CA ARG A 538 14.25 -5.14 6.52
C ARG A 538 15.62 -5.81 6.43
N VAL A 539 15.87 -6.55 5.35
CA VAL A 539 17.13 -7.28 5.15
C VAL A 539 18.30 -6.30 5.02
N ALA A 540 18.14 -5.19 4.29
CA ALA A 540 19.16 -4.16 4.19
C ALA A 540 19.51 -3.57 5.57
N ALA A 541 18.51 -3.18 6.37
CA ALA A 541 18.73 -2.65 7.72
C ALA A 541 19.49 -3.62 8.64
N LEU A 542 19.13 -4.90 8.63
CA LEU A 542 19.83 -5.91 9.44
C LEU A 542 21.30 -6.04 9.02
N ASN A 543 21.58 -6.00 7.71
CA ASN A 543 22.94 -6.07 7.22
C ASN A 543 23.73 -4.76 7.41
N MET A 544 23.09 -3.59 7.39
CA MET A 544 23.70 -2.32 7.81
C MET A 544 24.20 -2.41 9.26
N LEU A 545 23.44 -3.09 10.13
CA LEU A 545 23.79 -3.40 11.52
C LEU A 545 24.71 -4.61 11.68
N LYS A 546 25.28 -5.13 10.59
CA LYS A 546 26.18 -6.30 10.59
C LYS A 546 25.52 -7.59 11.11
N LYS A 547 24.19 -7.68 11.11
CA LYS A 547 23.41 -8.89 11.40
C LYS A 547 23.17 -9.63 10.08
N SER A 548 24.10 -10.54 9.74
CA SER A 548 24.10 -11.29 8.48
C SER A 548 22.75 -11.97 8.22
N THR A 549 21.95 -11.42 7.30
CA THR A 549 20.58 -11.87 7.01
C THR A 549 20.38 -11.95 5.50
N LYS A 550 19.89 -13.08 4.99
CA LYS A 550 19.60 -13.25 3.56
C LYS A 550 18.17 -12.82 3.24
N ILE A 551 17.93 -12.42 1.98
CA ILE A 551 16.58 -12.33 1.44
C ILE A 551 16.06 -13.74 1.10
N GLU A 552 15.02 -14.18 1.80
CA GLU A 552 14.42 -15.52 1.64
C GLU A 552 12.90 -15.44 1.41
N SER A 553 12.36 -14.22 1.30
CA SER A 553 10.93 -13.99 1.13
C SER A 553 10.39 -14.59 -0.16
N VAL A 554 9.31 -15.35 -0.03
CA VAL A 554 8.50 -15.82 -1.15
C VAL A 554 7.63 -14.66 -1.66
N PRO A 555 7.70 -14.29 -2.95
CA PRO A 555 6.87 -13.21 -3.46
C PRO A 555 5.39 -13.51 -3.28
N PHE A 556 4.65 -12.51 -2.81
CA PHE A 556 3.20 -12.55 -2.69
C PHE A 556 2.59 -11.25 -3.22
N PHE A 557 1.53 -11.35 -4.02
CA PHE A 557 0.84 -10.20 -4.57
C PHE A 557 -0.66 -10.40 -4.66
N TRP A 558 -1.38 -9.29 -4.85
CA TRP A 558 -2.77 -9.27 -5.22
C TRP A 558 -3.08 -8.12 -6.19
N THR A 559 -4.09 -8.32 -7.03
CA THR A 559 -4.74 -7.25 -7.80
C THR A 559 -6.24 -7.33 -7.60
N VAL A 560 -6.92 -6.18 -7.62
CA VAL A 560 -8.36 -6.09 -7.40
C VAL A 560 -9.03 -5.47 -8.61
N LEU A 561 -9.98 -6.20 -9.20
CA LEU A 561 -10.83 -5.74 -10.28
C LEU A 561 -12.29 -5.91 -9.87
N LEU A 562 -13.07 -4.82 -9.84
CA LEU A 562 -14.50 -4.85 -9.49
C LEU A 562 -14.79 -5.57 -8.16
N GLY A 563 -13.95 -5.30 -7.16
CA GLY A 563 -14.03 -5.93 -5.83
C GLY A 563 -13.60 -7.40 -5.76
N LYS A 564 -13.19 -8.01 -6.88
CA LYS A 564 -12.67 -9.38 -6.93
C LYS A 564 -11.14 -9.36 -6.94
N SER A 565 -10.53 -10.19 -6.11
CA SER A 565 -9.08 -10.19 -5.90
C SER A 565 -8.43 -11.45 -6.48
N ILE A 566 -7.48 -11.26 -7.40
CA ILE A 566 -6.58 -12.34 -7.83
C ILE A 566 -5.36 -12.28 -6.93
N ARG A 567 -5.04 -13.40 -6.26
CA ARG A 567 -3.80 -13.54 -5.47
C ARG A 567 -2.75 -14.28 -6.28
N TYR A 568 -1.49 -14.05 -5.95
CA TYR A 568 -0.35 -14.72 -6.57
C TYR A 568 0.73 -15.00 -5.53
N THR A 569 1.42 -16.12 -5.68
CA THR A 569 2.68 -16.39 -4.96
C THR A 569 3.72 -17.03 -5.88
N GLY A 570 4.99 -16.87 -5.53
CA GLY A 570 6.13 -17.36 -6.29
C GLY A 570 6.56 -16.38 -7.38
N HIS A 571 7.28 -16.88 -8.38
CA HIS A 571 7.69 -16.08 -9.53
C HIS A 571 7.63 -16.95 -10.77
N GLY A 572 6.64 -16.72 -11.63
CA GLY A 572 6.30 -17.61 -12.74
C GLY A 572 7.03 -17.29 -14.04
N GLU A 573 7.91 -16.30 -14.11
CA GLU A 573 8.61 -15.95 -15.35
C GLU A 573 9.32 -17.17 -15.95
N GLY A 574 9.01 -17.48 -17.21
CA GLY A 574 9.51 -18.63 -17.94
C GLY A 574 8.71 -19.93 -17.78
N TYR A 575 7.51 -19.90 -17.19
CA TYR A 575 6.59 -21.06 -17.19
C TYR A 575 6.25 -21.50 -18.62
N THR A 576 5.95 -22.78 -18.78
CA THR A 576 5.59 -23.41 -20.07
C THR A 576 4.21 -24.04 -20.05
N GLU A 577 3.63 -24.25 -18.87
CA GLU A 577 2.33 -24.90 -18.68
C GLU A 577 1.57 -24.23 -17.53
N ILE A 578 0.24 -24.22 -17.64
CA ILE A 578 -0.64 -23.83 -16.55
C ILE A 578 -1.60 -24.98 -16.28
N ILE A 579 -1.69 -25.40 -15.02
CA ILE A 579 -2.69 -26.38 -14.57
C ILE A 579 -3.72 -25.67 -13.70
N PHE A 580 -4.99 -25.79 -14.07
CA PHE A 580 -6.10 -25.18 -13.35
C PHE A 580 -6.82 -26.22 -12.48
N LYS A 581 -7.19 -25.77 -11.28
CA LYS A 581 -8.18 -26.39 -10.41
C LYS A 581 -9.38 -25.46 -10.30
N GLY A 582 -10.59 -26.02 -10.35
CA GLY A 582 -11.81 -25.23 -10.53
C GLY A 582 -11.98 -24.78 -11.98
N LYS A 583 -12.68 -23.66 -12.17
CA LYS A 583 -13.14 -23.20 -13.48
C LYS A 583 -12.92 -21.69 -13.62
N VAL A 584 -12.17 -21.31 -14.65
CA VAL A 584 -11.77 -19.92 -14.89
C VAL A 584 -12.97 -19.07 -15.32
N ASP A 585 -13.82 -19.59 -16.19
CA ASP A 585 -15.07 -18.98 -16.64
C ASP A 585 -16.08 -18.74 -15.50
N GLU A 586 -16.12 -19.63 -14.51
CA GLU A 586 -16.88 -19.46 -13.27
C GLU A 586 -16.22 -18.51 -12.25
N ARG A 587 -15.07 -17.90 -12.60
CA ARG A 587 -14.30 -16.98 -11.74
C ARG A 587 -13.90 -17.61 -10.40
N LYS A 588 -13.67 -18.93 -10.40
CA LYS A 588 -13.31 -19.70 -9.21
C LYS A 588 -12.24 -20.72 -9.58
N PHE A 589 -10.99 -20.34 -9.41
CA PHE A 589 -9.86 -21.18 -9.82
C PHE A 589 -8.63 -21.03 -8.94
N LEU A 590 -7.79 -22.05 -9.00
CA LEU A 590 -6.39 -22.05 -8.61
C LEU A 590 -5.57 -22.45 -9.85
N ALA A 591 -4.58 -21.64 -10.22
CA ALA A 591 -3.71 -21.86 -11.36
C ALA A 591 -2.29 -22.12 -10.86
N PHE A 592 -1.66 -23.19 -11.33
CA PHE A 592 -0.27 -23.52 -11.08
C PHE A 592 0.55 -23.24 -12.33
N TYR A 593 1.59 -22.41 -12.22
CA TYR A 593 2.50 -22.11 -13.32
C TYR A 593 3.70 -23.03 -13.24
N ILE A 594 3.87 -23.87 -14.26
CA ILE A 594 4.83 -24.98 -14.24
C ILE A 594 5.91 -24.76 -15.30
N LYS A 595 7.13 -25.15 -14.94
CA LYS A 595 8.23 -25.36 -15.87
C LYS A 595 8.89 -26.69 -15.54
N ASP A 596 9.04 -27.54 -16.54
CA ASP A 596 9.49 -28.92 -16.37
C ASP A 596 8.59 -29.66 -15.36
N ASP A 597 9.15 -30.16 -14.25
CA ASP A 597 8.40 -30.82 -13.18
C ASP A 597 8.13 -29.89 -11.96
N LYS A 598 8.45 -28.60 -12.05
CA LYS A 598 8.40 -27.66 -10.90
C LYS A 598 7.28 -26.64 -11.04
N VAL A 599 6.53 -26.45 -9.97
CA VAL A 599 5.61 -25.31 -9.81
C VAL A 599 6.41 -24.08 -9.42
N LEU A 600 6.47 -23.10 -10.32
CA LEU A 600 7.22 -21.84 -10.12
C LEU A 600 6.42 -20.77 -9.38
N ALA A 601 5.10 -20.81 -9.55
CA ALA A 601 4.16 -19.85 -8.98
C ALA A 601 2.75 -20.42 -8.95
N ALA A 602 1.85 -19.74 -8.25
CA ALA A 602 0.43 -20.01 -8.31
C ALA A 602 -0.39 -18.72 -8.26
N ALA A 603 -1.57 -18.72 -8.87
CA ALA A 603 -2.56 -17.66 -8.78
C ALA A 603 -3.94 -18.20 -8.41
N SER A 604 -4.76 -17.42 -7.71
CA SER A 604 -6.14 -17.84 -7.47
C SER A 604 -7.14 -16.70 -7.44
N LEU A 605 -8.39 -17.05 -7.74
CA LEU A 605 -9.57 -16.23 -7.52
C LEU A 605 -10.64 -17.08 -6.84
N MET A 606 -11.18 -16.61 -5.71
CA MET A 606 -12.21 -17.32 -4.93
C MET A 606 -11.83 -18.77 -4.54
N PHE A 607 -10.53 -19.02 -4.34
CA PHE A 607 -9.95 -20.31 -3.96
C PHE A 607 -9.03 -20.15 -2.73
N ASP A 608 -9.53 -19.46 -1.71
CA ASP A 608 -8.78 -19.27 -0.45
C ASP A 608 -8.81 -20.52 0.43
N PRO A 609 -7.76 -20.78 1.23
CA PRO A 609 -6.51 -20.02 1.35
C PRO A 609 -5.36 -20.59 0.51
N ALA A 610 -5.63 -21.23 -0.63
CA ALA A 610 -4.64 -22.05 -1.34
C ALA A 610 -3.33 -21.33 -1.67
N VAL A 611 -3.37 -20.08 -2.14
CA VAL A 611 -2.16 -19.31 -2.47
C VAL A 611 -1.35 -18.96 -1.22
N ALA A 612 -2.01 -18.71 -0.07
CA ALA A 612 -1.32 -18.50 1.20
C ALA A 612 -0.65 -19.77 1.71
N ARG A 613 -1.31 -20.93 1.56
CA ARG A 613 -0.72 -22.26 1.88
C ARG A 613 0.50 -22.54 1.01
N LEU A 614 0.38 -22.34 -0.30
CA LEU A 614 1.49 -22.53 -1.24
C LEU A 614 2.69 -21.64 -0.92
N ALA A 615 2.44 -20.39 -0.51
CA ALA A 615 3.51 -19.49 -0.08
C ALA A 615 4.27 -20.02 1.15
N GLU A 616 3.57 -20.60 2.13
CA GLU A 616 4.23 -21.24 3.29
C GLU A 616 5.03 -22.48 2.90
N LEU A 617 4.48 -23.35 2.05
CA LEU A 617 5.22 -24.53 1.55
C LEU A 617 6.49 -24.13 0.79
N MET A 618 6.41 -23.10 -0.06
CA MET A 618 7.60 -22.55 -0.73
C MET A 618 8.60 -21.96 0.28
N ALA A 619 8.11 -21.31 1.34
CA ALA A 619 8.95 -20.68 2.36
C ALA A 619 9.70 -21.71 3.23
N THR A 620 9.17 -22.92 3.41
CA THR A 620 9.87 -24.02 4.09
C THR A 620 10.90 -24.72 3.18
N GLY A 621 11.07 -24.24 1.94
CA GLY A 621 12.00 -24.80 0.96
C GLY A 621 11.44 -26.00 0.19
N GLN A 622 10.14 -26.30 0.34
CA GLN A 622 9.53 -27.39 -0.41
C GLN A 622 9.46 -27.04 -1.91
N VAL A 623 9.98 -27.96 -2.73
CA VAL A 623 9.81 -27.89 -4.19
C VAL A 623 8.49 -28.56 -4.56
N LEU A 624 7.53 -27.77 -4.99
CA LEU A 624 6.22 -28.25 -5.42
C LEU A 624 6.30 -28.81 -6.85
N THR A 625 5.69 -29.98 -7.05
CA THR A 625 5.81 -30.77 -8.30
C THR A 625 4.61 -30.63 -9.21
N LYS A 626 4.79 -30.94 -10.51
CA LYS A 626 3.68 -31.04 -11.47
C LYS A 626 2.67 -32.11 -11.04
N ALA A 627 3.12 -33.25 -10.51
CA ALA A 627 2.24 -34.31 -10.02
C ALA A 627 1.29 -33.81 -8.92
N GLN A 628 1.78 -33.01 -7.96
CA GLN A 628 0.94 -32.38 -6.94
C GLN A 628 -0.08 -31.41 -7.54
N ALA A 629 0.33 -30.60 -8.53
CA ALA A 629 -0.57 -29.70 -9.23
C ALA A 629 -1.65 -30.45 -10.03
N GLN A 630 -1.35 -31.66 -10.53
CA GLN A 630 -2.28 -32.51 -11.26
C GLN A 630 -3.26 -33.26 -10.36
N ALA A 631 -2.89 -33.57 -9.11
CA ALA A 631 -3.73 -34.31 -8.18
C ALA A 631 -5.13 -33.67 -8.00
N ASP A 632 -6.18 -34.46 -8.12
CA ASP A 632 -7.56 -34.00 -7.87
C ASP A 632 -7.80 -33.78 -6.38
N ASP A 633 -7.21 -34.64 -5.55
CA ASP A 633 -7.15 -34.41 -4.12
C ASP A 633 -6.07 -33.38 -3.78
N LEU A 634 -6.51 -32.25 -3.24
CA LEU A 634 -5.67 -31.15 -2.77
C LEU A 634 -5.45 -31.21 -1.25
N SER A 635 -5.67 -32.35 -0.60
CA SER A 635 -5.38 -32.56 0.82
C SER A 635 -3.93 -32.23 1.20
N TRP A 636 -2.99 -32.39 0.26
CA TRP A 636 -1.59 -31.98 0.44
C TRP A 636 -1.40 -30.48 0.66
N LEU A 637 -2.37 -29.62 0.32
CA LEU A 637 -2.37 -28.19 0.66
C LEU A 637 -2.77 -27.91 2.12
N GLN A 638 -3.38 -28.88 2.81
CA GLN A 638 -3.94 -28.70 4.16
C GLN A 638 -2.98 -29.07 5.29
N MET A 639 -1.75 -29.49 4.97
CA MET A 639 -0.73 -29.87 5.97
C MET A 639 -0.47 -28.78 7.01
#